data_AF-A0A9Q0NGU9-F1
#
_entry.id   AF-A0A9Q0NGU9-F1
#
_cell.length_a   1.000
_cell.length_b   1.000
_cell.length_c   1.000
_cell.angle_alpha   90.00
_cell.angle_beta   90.00
_cell.angle_gamma   90.00
#
_symmetry.space_group_name_H-M   'P 1'
#
loop_
_entity.id
_entity.type
_entity.pdbx_description
1 polymer ?
#
loop_
_entity_poly.entity_id
_entity_poly.type
_entity_poly.pdbx_seq_one_letter_code
_entity_poly.pdbx_strand_id
1 'polypeptide(L)'
;MQESGCNLEHPFATKFRHHVMAGDWTKADHYLQELQPMVEGKQSSIEMKFLLLEQKYLEYLEDSRPLDALHVLRNELTPLQHNTPRVHQLSSYMMCSNSEDLHRRAHWEGKGTLSRTRLMDRLQTYLPATVMLPPRRLRTLLKQAVELQAEKCPCHDMAWETHIDNVCLLTDHNCSQDGFPIQPLQVLSEHCDEVWYCKFSPDGLKLATGSKDMSVRIYDVDPQKLTVKPRRSLEGHTYGISFVAWSPDSKHLLVCGTEESPDLFIWNIDEEKVLVKMSNSPDDSLAYAAFNKDGTKFVAGGQKGQFYVCDLSGTIHDSWDGVRVNALAFRSDNKSVLAADTLYRIREYSFDTRTEQNIVQEEHPIQSFTVNSADRLALINVKSQGVHMWDLQDKCLIRKFQGVTQSLLTIHSCFGGVNESFVASGSEDCKVYIWQIRREEPLAKLEGHTKPVNCVSWNPMYPALLASASDDGTVRIWGPRSHQSSQSESDECSSCSSSSSWNMTTMYKNGKKISLLQILIILAIIFGTVLYTVDVSLLSLPKYLSFNFTKTDWNLEDERKQQEHDWDSSYFVNTIGCKMPSFPVNSVHIEKFMSVYKPPVQCSTPMTKTDSNNLWIALNETELDLFYGVKNVSELMCCFYPLYRQSDDKSQPDTTKSTNFTYGKTVAVNYEFVEVVCRSSSTSGIIYKDHHFFFPPLSESNVRDVNYKPNVMVIGLDSISRLNFHRQMNKSVSVLLNQLKAIELFGFNKVEDNTYPNLIPVLTGLDKKEIGDACVPNEKSRFDRCHFIWDIFKHLNYSTLFAEDTAWLGLFNYFRGGFIKQPTDYYLRPIIVTLEKNKETKRRGNCFLCLGYKNSFDLFSEYISKFIDFIGLKAHFSFFWSSSYSHDNFLSPQLIDDKFSELLSNLPERVFQNTFLFVMSDHGIRFGSFRNTYQGMMEERQPFLFIVPPKTFQSTHSIAYKHLLKNRRRLTTHFDLYETLRDLSDPGVITNESIKRRSHELLDADPMPRGISLFLSIPPKRSCRLAGISPHWCTCHGKQELAATDPRVSKCAGLIVSELNQIVNTFPQCEPLSLNMISSANIFSTEIKGTEKDKNKFVDITVHLQTKPGLGEFEATVRVSNDGSLNMTGTISRVNLYGNQSVCVDDYAVKLYCYCKRFM
;
A
#
# COMPACT_ATOMS: atom_id res chain seq x y z
N MET A 1 -15.45 -31.56 15.52
CA MET A 1 -14.24 -32.42 15.47
C MET A 1 -14.51 -33.76 14.82
N GLN A 2 -15.51 -34.54 15.25
CA GLN A 2 -15.89 -35.77 14.53
C GLN A 2 -16.40 -35.52 13.10
N GLU A 3 -17.09 -34.39 12.87
CA GLU A 3 -17.56 -34.00 11.52
C GLU A 3 -16.48 -33.40 10.61
N SER A 4 -15.38 -32.89 11.17
CA SER A 4 -14.37 -32.11 10.40
C SER A 4 -13.11 -32.90 10.05
N GLY A 5 -12.87 -34.08 10.64
CA GLY A 5 -11.68 -34.89 10.41
C GLY A 5 -10.35 -34.30 10.92
N CYS A 6 -10.33 -33.04 11.39
CA CYS A 6 -9.15 -32.38 11.94
C CYS A 6 -8.86 -32.78 13.38
N ASN A 7 -7.61 -33.15 13.67
CA ASN A 7 -7.10 -33.40 15.02
C ASN A 7 -6.64 -32.07 15.66
N LEU A 8 -7.01 -31.83 16.92
CA LEU A 8 -6.70 -30.58 17.65
C LEU A 8 -5.21 -30.43 17.97
N GLU A 9 -4.50 -31.56 18.07
CA GLU A 9 -3.10 -31.69 18.47
C GLU A 9 -2.46 -32.79 17.63
N HIS A 10 -1.15 -32.73 17.43
CA HIS A 10 -0.41 -33.81 16.81
C HIS A 10 -0.55 -35.11 17.64
N PRO A 11 -0.68 -36.30 17.04
CA PRO A 11 -0.87 -37.55 17.78
C PRO A 11 0.19 -37.81 18.87
N PHE A 12 1.44 -37.44 18.63
CA PHE A 12 2.51 -37.53 19.64
C PHE A 12 2.37 -36.50 20.76
N ALA A 13 1.89 -35.28 20.46
CA ALA A 13 1.61 -34.27 21.48
C ALA A 13 0.42 -34.66 22.38
N THR A 14 -0.60 -35.30 21.81
CA THR A 14 -1.74 -35.84 22.58
C THR A 14 -1.27 -36.94 23.54
N LYS A 15 -0.44 -37.87 23.07
CA LYS A 15 0.14 -38.92 23.92
C LYS A 15 1.08 -38.34 24.96
N PHE A 16 1.93 -37.38 24.59
CA PHE A 16 2.81 -36.67 25.52
C PHE A 16 2.02 -35.98 26.64
N ARG A 17 0.99 -35.17 26.32
CA ARG A 17 0.12 -34.55 27.33
C ARG A 17 -0.54 -35.60 28.22
N HIS A 18 -1.06 -36.67 27.62
CA HIS A 18 -1.72 -37.73 28.40
C HIS A 18 -0.75 -38.34 29.43
N HIS A 19 0.49 -38.64 29.04
CA HIS A 19 1.49 -39.21 29.93
C HIS A 19 1.99 -38.22 31.00
N VAL A 20 2.15 -36.94 30.67
CA VAL A 20 2.49 -35.90 31.68
C VAL A 20 1.37 -35.72 32.69
N MET A 21 0.11 -35.69 32.25
CA MET A 21 -1.04 -35.57 33.15
C MET A 21 -1.23 -36.84 34.00
N ALA A 22 -0.95 -38.02 33.44
CA ALA A 22 -0.98 -39.30 34.17
C ALA A 22 0.21 -39.46 35.13
N GLY A 23 1.32 -38.75 34.92
CA GLY A 23 2.55 -38.88 35.71
C GLY A 23 3.44 -40.06 35.29
N ASP A 24 3.31 -40.54 34.05
CA ASP A 24 4.19 -41.56 33.49
C ASP A 24 5.41 -40.89 32.83
N TRP A 25 6.38 -40.52 33.67
CA TRP A 25 7.54 -39.71 33.28
C TRP A 25 8.45 -40.42 32.27
N THR A 26 8.52 -41.76 32.31
CA THR A 26 9.31 -42.55 31.36
C THR A 26 8.74 -42.50 29.95
N LYS A 27 7.42 -42.62 29.80
CA LYS A 27 6.77 -42.48 28.48
C LYS A 27 6.71 -41.02 28.04
N ALA A 28 6.61 -40.08 28.98
CA ALA A 28 6.69 -38.66 28.67
C ALA A 28 8.06 -38.27 28.08
N ASP A 29 9.18 -38.76 28.63
CA ASP A 29 10.52 -38.50 28.04
C ASP A 29 10.66 -39.13 26.65
N HIS A 30 10.15 -40.35 26.44
CA HIS A 30 10.15 -40.98 25.11
C HIS A 30 9.40 -40.14 24.08
N TYR A 31 8.18 -39.69 24.38
CA TYR A 31 7.43 -38.83 23.45
C TYR A 31 8.01 -37.42 23.34
N LEU A 32 8.76 -36.93 24.33
CA LEU A 32 9.53 -35.68 24.19
C LEU A 32 10.65 -35.83 23.15
N GLN A 33 11.34 -36.98 23.12
CA GLN A 33 12.36 -37.27 22.12
C GLN A 33 11.77 -37.35 20.70
N GLU A 34 10.58 -37.95 20.56
CA GLU A 34 9.84 -38.00 19.28
C GLU A 34 9.35 -36.60 18.83
N LEU A 35 9.09 -35.68 19.77
CA LEU A 35 8.71 -34.30 19.49
C LEU A 35 9.90 -33.38 19.23
N GLN A 36 11.13 -33.78 19.58
CA GLN A 36 12.36 -33.01 19.41
C GLN A 36 12.58 -32.39 18.02
N PRO A 37 12.34 -33.08 16.89
CA PRO A 37 12.49 -32.47 15.55
C PRO A 37 11.46 -31.36 15.27
N MET A 38 10.40 -31.24 16.07
CA MET A 38 9.33 -30.25 15.93
C MET A 38 9.46 -29.06 16.90
N VAL A 39 10.47 -29.05 17.78
CA VAL A 39 10.74 -27.99 18.75
C VAL A 39 11.72 -26.98 18.16
N GLU A 40 11.41 -25.69 18.25
CA GLU A 40 12.29 -24.61 17.80
C GLU A 40 13.47 -24.43 18.77
N GLY A 41 14.66 -24.86 18.33
CA GLY A 41 15.93 -24.65 19.03
C GLY A 41 16.34 -25.78 20.00
N LYS A 42 17.64 -26.13 19.98
CA LYS A 42 18.22 -27.16 20.89
C LYS A 42 18.06 -26.80 22.37
N GLN A 43 18.11 -25.52 22.71
CA GLN A 43 18.04 -25.04 24.09
C GLN A 43 16.64 -25.18 24.69
N SER A 44 15.60 -24.98 23.88
CA SER A 44 14.19 -25.21 24.25
C SER A 44 13.92 -26.68 24.58
N SER A 45 14.48 -27.61 23.79
CA SER A 45 14.37 -29.05 24.06
C SER A 45 15.05 -29.46 25.38
N ILE A 46 16.19 -28.86 25.70
CA ILE A 46 16.91 -29.10 26.97
C ILE A 46 16.11 -28.54 28.16
N GLU A 47 15.55 -27.34 28.04
CA GLU A 47 14.69 -26.74 29.07
C GLU A 47 13.41 -27.59 29.31
N MET A 48 12.74 -28.05 28.24
CA MET A 48 11.57 -28.93 28.38
C MET A 48 11.91 -30.23 29.11
N LYS A 49 13.06 -30.83 28.81
CA LYS A 49 13.55 -32.03 29.51
C LYS A 49 13.86 -31.72 30.97
N PHE A 50 14.50 -30.59 31.25
CA PHE A 50 14.79 -30.14 32.61
C PHE A 50 13.51 -30.01 33.45
N LEU A 51 12.46 -29.37 32.92
CA LEU A 51 11.19 -29.17 33.61
C LEU A 51 10.44 -30.48 33.90
N LEU A 52 10.46 -31.45 32.97
CA LEU A 52 9.89 -32.78 33.21
C LEU A 52 10.63 -33.52 34.33
N LEU A 53 11.96 -33.48 34.32
CA LEU A 53 12.78 -34.15 35.31
C LEU A 53 12.71 -33.47 36.69
N GLU A 54 12.58 -32.14 36.74
CA GLU A 54 12.32 -31.39 37.97
C GLU A 54 11.01 -31.86 38.62
N GLN A 55 9.92 -31.98 37.84
CA GLN A 55 8.65 -32.48 38.36
C GLN A 55 8.74 -33.95 38.79
N LYS A 56 9.41 -34.82 38.01
CA LYS A 56 9.65 -36.23 38.37
C LYS A 56 10.41 -36.36 39.70
N TYR A 57 11.40 -35.50 39.92
CA TYR A 57 12.19 -35.44 41.15
C TYR A 57 11.33 -35.05 42.37
N LEU A 58 10.53 -33.99 42.24
CA LEU A 58 9.64 -33.52 43.31
C LEU A 58 8.58 -34.56 43.67
N GLU A 59 7.99 -35.25 42.68
CA GLU A 59 7.01 -36.31 42.93
C GLU A 59 7.63 -37.54 43.62
N TYR A 60 8.88 -37.91 43.33
CA TYR A 60 9.56 -39.01 44.05
C TYR A 60 9.95 -38.65 45.49
N LEU A 61 10.30 -37.40 45.76
CA LEU A 61 10.54 -36.94 47.12
C LEU A 61 9.25 -36.97 47.96
N GLU A 62 8.12 -36.55 47.38
CA GLU A 62 6.82 -36.61 48.05
C GLU A 62 6.33 -38.05 48.30
N ASP A 63 6.55 -38.96 47.35
CA ASP A 63 6.24 -40.40 47.49
C ASP A 63 7.19 -41.14 48.47
N SER A 64 8.05 -40.42 49.20
CA SER A 64 9.02 -40.98 50.16
C SER A 64 10.02 -41.95 49.53
N ARG A 65 10.43 -41.69 48.28
CA ARG A 65 11.42 -42.48 47.51
C ARG A 65 12.72 -41.69 47.26
N PRO A 66 13.54 -41.42 48.31
CA PRO A 66 14.70 -40.54 48.20
C PRO A 66 15.84 -41.12 47.35
N LEU A 67 15.98 -42.45 47.28
CA LEU A 67 17.01 -43.09 46.45
C LEU A 67 16.73 -42.90 44.95
N ASP A 68 15.47 -42.97 44.55
CA ASP A 68 15.06 -42.75 43.17
C ASP A 68 15.15 -41.26 42.79
N ALA A 69 14.80 -40.36 43.71
CA ALA A 69 14.99 -38.93 43.53
C ALA A 69 16.48 -38.56 43.36
N LEU A 70 17.37 -39.13 44.18
CA LEU A 70 18.82 -38.94 44.05
C LEU A 70 19.36 -39.49 42.72
N HIS A 71 18.81 -40.60 42.23
CA HIS A 71 19.14 -41.14 40.91
C HIS A 71 18.80 -40.14 39.79
N VAL A 72 17.59 -39.55 39.81
CA VAL A 72 17.17 -38.53 38.83
C VAL A 72 18.06 -37.30 38.90
N LEU A 73 18.37 -36.81 40.11
CA LEU A 73 19.22 -35.62 40.29
C LEU A 73 20.64 -35.83 39.72
N ARG A 74 21.27 -36.98 40.03
CA ARG A 74 22.66 -37.27 39.67
C ARG A 74 22.83 -37.70 38.22
N ASN A 75 21.96 -38.58 37.72
CA ASN A 75 22.15 -39.26 36.44
C ASN A 75 21.31 -38.69 35.30
N GLU A 76 20.24 -37.94 35.60
CA GLU A 76 19.36 -37.37 34.57
C GLU A 76 19.44 -35.83 34.52
N LEU A 77 19.37 -35.13 35.67
CA LEU A 77 19.39 -33.65 35.72
C LEU A 77 20.80 -33.05 35.59
N THR A 78 21.78 -33.52 36.39
CA THR A 78 23.15 -32.96 36.40
C THR A 78 23.85 -33.04 35.04
N PRO A 79 23.71 -34.12 34.23
CA PRO A 79 24.34 -34.21 32.91
C PRO A 79 23.81 -33.21 31.87
N LEU A 80 22.66 -32.57 32.10
CA LEU A 80 22.11 -31.57 31.17
C LEU A 80 22.91 -30.26 31.14
N GLN A 81 23.76 -30.01 32.15
CA GLN A 81 24.58 -28.78 32.30
C GLN A 81 23.78 -27.47 32.12
N HIS A 82 22.48 -27.51 32.45
CA HIS A 82 21.54 -26.42 32.23
C HIS A 82 20.94 -25.98 33.57
N ASN A 83 20.85 -24.67 33.78
CA ASN A 83 20.34 -24.05 35.02
C ASN A 83 20.98 -24.62 36.31
N THR A 84 22.32 -24.60 36.39
CA THR A 84 23.08 -25.09 37.54
C THR A 84 22.68 -24.47 38.89
N PRO A 85 22.28 -23.18 39.01
CA PRO A 85 21.81 -22.63 40.29
C PRO A 85 20.54 -23.34 40.78
N ARG A 86 19.63 -23.71 39.88
CA ARG A 86 18.41 -24.43 40.23
C ARG A 86 18.69 -25.86 40.67
N VAL A 87 19.63 -26.56 40.04
CA VAL A 87 20.06 -27.92 40.48
C VAL A 87 20.62 -27.90 41.91
N HIS A 88 21.38 -26.87 42.27
CA HIS A 88 21.86 -26.68 43.65
C HIS A 88 20.73 -26.41 44.64
N GLN A 89 19.66 -25.71 44.23
CA GLN A 89 18.46 -25.56 45.06
C GLN A 89 17.73 -26.90 45.23
N LEU A 90 17.58 -27.69 44.16
CA LEU A 90 16.90 -28.99 44.21
C LEU A 90 17.60 -29.97 45.15
N SER A 91 18.94 -29.98 45.21
CA SER A 91 19.68 -30.85 46.15
C SER A 91 19.38 -30.52 47.62
N SER A 92 19.08 -29.25 47.94
CA SER A 92 18.71 -28.85 49.30
C SER A 92 17.37 -29.46 49.77
N TYR A 93 16.49 -29.84 48.85
CA TYR A 93 15.18 -30.41 49.16
C TYR A 93 15.23 -31.88 49.62
N MET A 94 16.36 -32.57 49.45
CA MET A 94 16.59 -33.90 50.03
C MET A 94 16.60 -33.89 51.57
N MET A 95 16.83 -32.73 52.17
CA MET A 95 16.89 -32.56 53.63
C MET A 95 15.53 -32.19 54.25
N CYS A 96 14.46 -32.14 53.45
CA CYS A 96 13.10 -31.90 53.93
C CYS A 96 12.60 -33.07 54.78
N SER A 97 11.97 -32.78 55.91
CA SER A 97 11.56 -33.78 56.91
C SER A 97 10.17 -34.37 56.66
N ASN A 98 9.30 -33.65 55.95
CA ASN A 98 7.94 -34.07 55.59
C ASN A 98 7.51 -33.42 54.26
N SER A 99 6.41 -33.91 53.67
CA SER A 99 5.88 -33.42 52.38
C SER A 99 5.43 -31.94 52.44
N GLU A 100 4.92 -31.48 53.59
CA GLU A 100 4.53 -30.07 53.78
C GLU A 100 5.73 -29.10 53.78
N ASP A 101 6.87 -29.50 54.37
CA ASP A 101 8.11 -28.72 54.33
C ASP A 101 8.68 -28.64 52.90
N LEU A 102 8.51 -29.71 52.10
CA LEU A 102 8.86 -29.71 50.68
C LEU A 102 8.00 -28.71 49.89
N HIS A 103 6.66 -28.75 50.04
CA HIS A 103 5.75 -27.83 49.34
C HIS A 103 6.07 -26.36 49.63
N ARG A 104 6.36 -26.06 50.90
CA ARG A 104 6.68 -24.69 51.35
C ARG A 104 8.01 -24.20 50.78
N ARG A 105 9.07 -25.02 50.83
CA ARG A 105 10.41 -24.62 50.35
C ARG A 105 10.54 -24.61 48.83
N ALA A 106 9.78 -25.45 48.14
CA ALA A 106 9.78 -25.52 46.68
C ALA A 106 8.77 -24.54 46.02
N HIS A 107 7.89 -23.89 46.81
CA HIS A 107 6.73 -23.15 46.31
C HIS A 107 5.91 -23.97 45.29
N TRP A 108 5.69 -25.25 45.64
CA TRP A 108 5.09 -26.26 44.78
C TRP A 108 3.84 -26.82 45.44
N GLU A 109 2.74 -26.94 44.69
CA GLU A 109 1.40 -27.27 45.19
C GLU A 109 1.19 -28.78 45.47
N GLY A 110 2.26 -29.56 45.42
CA GLY A 110 2.23 -31.02 45.60
C GLY A 110 1.86 -31.79 44.33
N LYS A 111 1.99 -33.12 44.40
CA LYS A 111 1.64 -34.06 43.34
C LYS A 111 0.14 -34.03 43.09
N GLY A 112 -0.24 -33.65 41.87
CA GLY A 112 -1.64 -33.62 41.49
C GLY A 112 -1.89 -32.93 40.15
N THR A 113 -3.16 -32.84 39.79
CA THR A 113 -3.60 -32.27 38.51
C THR A 113 -3.21 -30.81 38.36
N LEU A 114 -3.22 -30.03 39.45
CA LEU A 114 -2.88 -28.60 39.44
C LEU A 114 -1.40 -28.37 39.09
N SER A 115 -0.46 -29.06 39.75
CA SER A 115 0.97 -28.94 39.48
C SER A 115 1.32 -29.45 38.08
N ARG A 116 0.72 -30.55 37.65
CA ARG A 116 0.90 -31.10 36.29
C ARG A 116 0.30 -30.21 35.20
N THR A 117 -0.81 -29.51 35.48
CA THR A 117 -1.40 -28.52 34.55
C THR A 117 -0.47 -27.31 34.39
N ARG A 118 0.09 -26.78 35.48
CA ARG A 118 1.08 -25.68 35.40
C ARG A 118 2.35 -26.09 34.67
N LEU A 119 2.82 -27.32 34.89
CA LEU A 119 3.95 -27.87 34.13
C LEU A 119 3.60 -27.91 32.63
N MET A 120 2.41 -28.41 32.28
CA MET A 120 1.98 -28.45 30.88
C MET A 120 1.85 -27.07 30.25
N ASP A 121 1.33 -26.07 30.97
CA ASP A 121 1.24 -24.68 30.49
C ASP A 121 2.64 -24.12 30.16
N ARG A 122 3.66 -24.43 30.98
CA ARG A 122 5.05 -24.06 30.72
C ARG A 122 5.68 -24.86 29.58
N LEU A 123 5.42 -26.17 29.49
CA LEU A 123 5.96 -27.00 28.41
C LEU A 123 5.39 -26.60 27.03
N GLN A 124 4.13 -26.15 27.00
CA GLN A 124 3.45 -25.71 25.79
C GLN A 124 4.01 -24.43 25.19
N THR A 125 4.65 -23.55 25.96
CA THR A 125 5.25 -22.32 25.40
C THR A 125 6.43 -22.60 24.48
N TYR A 126 7.06 -23.77 24.61
CA TYR A 126 8.17 -24.22 23.77
C TYR A 126 7.71 -25.03 22.54
N LEU A 127 6.43 -25.43 22.50
CA LEU A 127 5.86 -26.15 21.37
C LEU A 127 5.18 -25.17 20.42
N PRO A 128 5.39 -25.30 19.10
CA PRO A 128 4.68 -24.47 18.14
C PRO A 128 3.18 -24.78 18.18
N ALA A 129 2.36 -23.76 17.91
CA ALA A 129 0.90 -23.87 17.94
C ALA A 129 0.33 -24.91 16.95
N THR A 130 1.13 -25.34 15.97
CA THR A 130 0.85 -26.43 15.01
C THR A 130 0.92 -27.82 15.65
N VAL A 131 1.72 -27.99 16.71
CA VAL A 131 1.89 -29.28 17.41
C VAL A 131 0.91 -29.36 18.58
N MET A 132 0.77 -28.27 19.34
CA MET A 132 -0.14 -28.20 20.48
C MET A 132 -0.68 -26.79 20.66
N LEU A 133 -2.01 -26.64 20.68
CA LEU A 133 -2.64 -25.34 20.88
C LEU A 133 -2.50 -24.87 22.34
N PRO A 134 -2.08 -23.62 22.60
CA PRO A 134 -1.98 -23.08 23.95
C PRO A 134 -3.36 -22.97 24.63
N PRO A 135 -3.44 -23.12 25.96
CA PRO A 135 -4.67 -22.90 26.71
C PRO A 135 -5.12 -21.45 26.54
N ARG A 136 -6.44 -21.24 26.50
CA ARG A 136 -7.05 -19.91 26.34
C ARG A 136 -6.60 -19.17 25.07
N ARG A 137 -6.19 -19.89 24.01
CA ARG A 137 -5.73 -19.31 22.74
C ARG A 137 -6.67 -18.25 22.18
N LEU A 138 -7.99 -18.47 22.26
CA LEU A 138 -8.97 -17.47 21.83
C LEU A 138 -8.82 -16.16 22.62
N ARG A 139 -8.73 -16.21 23.94
CA ARG A 139 -8.50 -15.01 24.77
C ARG A 139 -7.18 -14.33 24.42
N THR A 140 -6.13 -15.10 24.16
CA THR A 140 -4.83 -14.56 23.72
C THR A 140 -4.93 -13.90 22.35
N LEU A 141 -5.64 -14.51 21.39
CA LEU A 141 -5.86 -13.94 20.06
C LEU A 141 -6.71 -12.66 20.12
N LEU A 142 -7.75 -12.64 20.97
CA LEU A 142 -8.56 -11.44 21.19
C LEU A 142 -7.73 -10.33 21.84
N LYS A 143 -6.85 -10.66 22.80
CA LYS A 143 -5.92 -9.68 23.39
C LYS A 143 -4.95 -9.14 22.34
N GLN A 144 -4.35 -10.02 21.55
CA GLN A 144 -3.47 -9.64 20.44
C GLN A 144 -4.18 -8.77 19.40
N ALA A 145 -5.46 -9.04 19.11
CA ALA A 145 -6.25 -8.22 18.20
C ALA A 145 -6.53 -6.82 18.77
N VAL A 146 -6.87 -6.72 20.06
CA VAL A 146 -7.03 -5.42 20.76
C VAL A 146 -5.71 -4.66 20.81
N GLU A 147 -4.60 -5.33 21.14
CA GLU A 147 -3.25 -4.77 21.12
C GLU A 147 -2.92 -4.24 19.72
N LEU A 148 -3.13 -5.03 18.66
CA LEU A 148 -2.90 -4.59 17.27
C LEU A 148 -3.78 -3.40 16.86
N GLN A 149 -5.03 -3.34 17.32
CA GLN A 149 -5.90 -2.18 17.06
C GLN A 149 -5.41 -0.94 17.79
N ALA A 150 -5.03 -1.07 19.06
CA ALA A 150 -4.41 -0.02 19.86
C ALA A 150 -3.10 0.49 19.23
N GLU A 151 -2.28 -0.41 18.69
CA GLU A 151 -1.02 -0.09 18.01
C GLU A 151 -1.20 0.65 16.68
N LYS A 152 -2.28 0.37 15.96
CA LYS A 152 -2.60 1.05 14.69
C LYS A 152 -3.21 2.43 14.91
N CYS A 153 -3.77 2.69 16.09
CA CYS A 153 -4.40 3.94 16.42
C CYS A 153 -3.35 5.09 16.48
N PRO A 154 -3.53 6.18 15.70
CA PRO A 154 -2.53 7.24 15.57
C PRO A 154 -2.25 8.04 16.85
N CYS A 155 -3.25 8.18 17.72
CA CYS A 155 -3.21 9.01 18.93
C CYS A 155 -3.39 8.19 20.21
N HIS A 156 -3.17 6.87 20.13
CA HIS A 156 -3.21 6.01 21.31
C HIS A 156 -2.03 6.32 22.26
N ASP A 157 -2.22 6.11 23.56
CA ASP A 157 -1.25 6.41 24.66
C ASP A 157 -1.37 7.79 25.33
N MET A 158 -2.56 8.41 25.26
CA MET A 158 -2.93 9.59 26.06
C MET A 158 -4.00 9.18 27.07
N ALA A 159 -3.57 8.69 28.24
CA ALA A 159 -4.37 8.44 29.46
C ALA A 159 -5.50 7.38 29.41
N TRP A 160 -5.69 6.60 28.34
CA TRP A 160 -6.75 5.57 28.25
C TRP A 160 -6.21 4.14 28.29
N GLU A 161 -6.69 3.31 29.24
CA GLU A 161 -6.41 1.87 29.26
C GLU A 161 -7.30 1.11 28.25
N THR A 162 -6.67 0.46 27.27
CA THR A 162 -7.33 -0.44 26.32
C THR A 162 -7.35 -1.86 26.85
N HIS A 163 -8.55 -2.33 27.23
CA HIS A 163 -8.78 -3.72 27.63
C HIS A 163 -9.82 -4.38 26.72
N ILE A 164 -9.82 -5.71 26.73
CA ILE A 164 -10.79 -6.54 25.97
C ILE A 164 -12.24 -6.16 26.27
N ASP A 165 -12.51 -5.65 27.46
CA ASP A 165 -13.87 -5.30 27.92
C ASP A 165 -14.32 -3.91 27.43
N ASN A 166 -13.37 -3.06 27.01
CA ASN A 166 -13.62 -1.66 26.65
C ASN A 166 -13.49 -1.38 25.14
N VAL A 167 -12.89 -2.30 24.37
CA VAL A 167 -12.62 -2.12 22.94
C VAL A 167 -13.50 -3.06 22.12
N CYS A 168 -14.23 -2.48 21.17
CA CYS A 168 -15.05 -3.24 20.24
C CYS A 168 -14.19 -3.81 19.11
N LEU A 169 -14.03 -5.13 19.03
CA LEU A 169 -13.28 -5.78 17.94
C LEU A 169 -13.96 -5.68 16.56
N LEU A 170 -15.22 -5.25 16.49
CA LEU A 170 -15.96 -5.09 15.22
C LEU A 170 -15.64 -3.77 14.51
N THR A 171 -15.05 -2.81 15.22
CA THR A 171 -14.71 -1.48 14.70
C THR A 171 -13.27 -1.17 15.05
N ASP A 172 -12.52 -0.55 14.14
CA ASP A 172 -11.14 -0.18 14.45
C ASP A 172 -11.09 0.86 15.59
N HIS A 173 -10.27 0.57 16.60
CA HIS A 173 -10.04 1.47 17.72
C HIS A 173 -9.41 2.78 17.23
N ASN A 174 -10.06 3.91 17.50
CA ASN A 174 -9.54 5.23 17.15
C ASN A 174 -9.74 6.20 18.31
N CYS A 175 -8.64 6.72 18.83
CA CYS A 175 -8.59 7.72 19.89
C CYS A 175 -8.91 9.12 19.34
N SER A 176 -9.62 9.94 20.12
CA SER A 176 -9.84 11.35 19.72
C SER A 176 -8.56 12.16 19.90
N GLN A 177 -8.40 13.21 19.08
CA GLN A 177 -7.27 14.14 19.15
C GLN A 177 -7.47 15.23 20.21
N ASP A 178 -8.61 15.25 20.89
CA ASP A 178 -9.00 16.37 21.75
C ASP A 178 -8.05 16.55 22.94
N GLY A 179 -7.47 15.45 23.44
CA GLY A 179 -6.48 15.44 24.51
C GLY A 179 -5.03 15.70 24.08
N PHE A 180 -4.75 15.88 22.78
CA PHE A 180 -3.37 15.96 22.23
C PHE A 180 -2.80 17.39 22.24
N PRO A 181 -1.50 17.61 22.53
CA PRO A 181 -0.91 18.95 22.63
C PRO A 181 -0.70 19.62 21.27
N ILE A 182 -1.80 20.04 20.64
CA ILE A 182 -1.80 20.69 19.31
C ILE A 182 -2.10 22.19 19.34
N GLN A 183 -2.73 22.69 20.41
CA GLN A 183 -3.14 24.09 20.50
C GLN A 183 -2.13 24.88 21.34
N PRO A 184 -1.67 26.06 20.90
CA PRO A 184 -0.86 26.92 21.75
C PRO A 184 -1.74 27.51 22.86
N LEU A 185 -1.54 27.04 24.10
CA LEU A 185 -2.26 27.52 25.28
C LEU A 185 -1.69 28.85 25.79
N GLN A 186 -0.36 28.99 25.76
CA GLN A 186 0.34 30.20 26.21
C GLN A 186 1.55 30.50 25.34
N VAL A 187 1.85 31.79 25.19
CA VAL A 187 3.08 32.30 24.58
C VAL A 187 3.80 33.12 25.65
N LEU A 188 5.01 32.71 26.01
CA LEU A 188 5.86 33.37 26.99
C LEU A 188 6.86 34.24 26.22
N SER A 189 6.69 35.56 26.26
CA SER A 189 7.54 36.55 25.56
C SER A 189 8.40 37.34 26.55
N GLU A 190 8.87 36.62 27.54
CA GLU A 190 9.50 37.17 28.74
C GLU A 190 11.01 37.39 28.53
N HIS A 191 11.66 36.60 27.69
CA HIS A 191 13.06 36.80 27.29
C HIS A 191 13.22 38.00 26.33
N CYS A 192 14.38 38.64 26.39
CA CYS A 192 14.67 39.82 25.56
C CYS A 192 15.37 39.48 24.24
N ASP A 193 15.83 38.24 24.07
CA ASP A 193 16.54 37.75 22.88
C ASP A 193 16.18 36.26 22.61
N GLU A 194 16.79 35.67 21.58
CA GLU A 194 16.61 34.28 21.12
C GLU A 194 16.61 33.27 22.28
N VAL A 195 15.63 32.36 22.30
CA VAL A 195 15.55 31.26 23.28
C VAL A 195 16.04 29.98 22.61
N TRP A 196 17.15 29.44 23.11
CA TRP A 196 17.83 28.30 22.49
C TRP A 196 17.44 26.96 23.09
N TYR A 197 17.08 26.92 24.38
CA TYR A 197 16.81 25.67 25.07
C TYR A 197 15.64 25.78 26.04
N CYS A 198 14.84 24.71 26.15
CA CYS A 198 13.84 24.56 27.19
C CYS A 198 13.75 23.12 27.69
N LYS A 199 13.52 22.92 28.99
CA LYS A 199 13.38 21.57 29.57
C LYS A 199 12.45 21.56 30.77
N PHE A 200 11.46 20.66 30.75
CA PHE A 200 10.67 20.35 31.95
C PHE A 200 11.53 19.60 32.97
N SER A 201 11.25 19.83 34.25
CA SER A 201 11.82 19.05 35.35
C SER A 201 11.27 17.61 35.35
N PRO A 202 12.00 16.63 35.90
CA PRO A 202 11.55 15.24 36.02
C PRO A 202 10.21 15.08 36.77
N ASP A 203 9.93 15.93 37.77
CA ASP A 203 8.64 15.98 38.46
C ASP A 203 7.50 16.59 37.63
N GLY A 204 7.80 17.16 36.46
CA GLY A 204 6.87 17.82 35.55
C GLY A 204 6.27 19.14 36.08
N LEU A 205 6.72 19.64 37.23
CA LEU A 205 6.16 20.81 37.90
C LEU A 205 6.90 22.12 37.61
N LYS A 206 8.08 22.06 36.97
CA LYS A 206 8.88 23.24 36.63
C LYS A 206 9.33 23.18 35.16
N LEU A 207 9.50 24.34 34.55
CA LEU A 207 10.08 24.51 33.23
C LEU A 207 11.26 25.49 33.32
N ALA A 208 12.42 25.09 32.80
CA ALA A 208 13.58 25.97 32.65
C ALA A 208 13.76 26.37 31.19
N THR A 209 14.07 27.64 30.93
CA THR A 209 14.33 28.18 29.59
C THR A 209 15.64 28.96 29.58
N GLY A 210 16.52 28.67 28.63
CA GLY A 210 17.81 29.33 28.46
C GLY A 210 17.82 30.18 27.20
N SER A 211 18.30 31.42 27.33
CA SER A 211 18.32 32.40 26.24
C SER A 211 19.71 32.98 26.01
N LYS A 212 19.87 33.53 24.81
CA LYS A 212 20.99 34.38 24.42
C LYS A 212 21.10 35.65 25.26
N ASP A 213 20.02 36.09 25.92
CA ASP A 213 20.00 37.22 26.85
C ASP A 213 20.79 36.99 28.16
N MET A 214 21.52 35.88 28.26
CA MET A 214 22.35 35.48 29.40
C MET A 214 21.55 35.15 30.67
N SER A 215 20.24 34.95 30.56
CA SER A 215 19.38 34.55 31.67
C SER A 215 18.82 33.15 31.48
N VAL A 216 18.56 32.48 32.61
CA VAL A 216 17.69 31.30 32.66
C VAL A 216 16.42 31.68 33.39
N ARG A 217 15.26 31.43 32.78
CA ARG A 217 13.97 31.64 33.44
C ARG A 217 13.37 30.32 33.88
N ILE A 218 12.85 30.32 35.10
CA ILE A 218 12.15 29.20 35.72
C ILE A 218 10.67 29.54 35.79
N TYR A 219 9.82 28.60 35.40
CA TYR A 219 8.37 28.70 35.46
C TYR A 219 7.80 27.55 36.30
N ASP A 220 6.80 27.86 37.11
CA ASP A 220 5.99 26.85 37.81
C ASP A 220 4.86 26.38 36.89
N VAL A 221 4.68 25.06 36.78
CA VAL A 221 3.65 24.41 35.96
C VAL A 221 2.42 24.13 36.83
N ASP A 222 1.25 24.62 36.40
CA ASP A 222 -0.05 24.26 36.98
C ASP A 222 -0.66 23.11 36.17
N PRO A 223 -0.61 21.87 36.68
CA PRO A 223 -1.07 20.70 35.93
C PRO A 223 -2.58 20.62 35.75
N GLN A 224 -3.37 21.29 36.61
CA GLN A 224 -4.82 21.30 36.46
C GLN A 224 -5.25 22.23 35.32
N LYS A 225 -4.57 23.36 35.19
CA LYS A 225 -4.88 24.36 34.16
C LYS A 225 -4.09 24.18 32.88
N LEU A 226 -3.07 23.32 32.89
CA LEU A 226 -2.11 23.14 31.79
C LEU A 226 -1.44 24.46 31.39
N THR A 227 -1.17 25.31 32.39
CA THR A 227 -0.55 26.63 32.22
C THR A 227 0.71 26.74 33.04
N VAL A 228 1.65 27.57 32.62
CA VAL A 228 2.87 27.90 33.36
C VAL A 228 2.84 29.35 33.84
N LYS A 229 3.51 29.62 34.96
CA LYS A 229 3.65 30.96 35.55
C LYS A 229 5.13 31.26 35.81
N PRO A 230 5.61 32.48 35.55
CA PRO A 230 7.00 32.83 35.83
C PRO A 230 7.25 32.74 37.34
N ARG A 231 8.29 31.99 37.71
CA ARG A 231 8.76 31.86 39.09
C ARG A 231 9.92 32.82 39.33
N ARG A 232 10.99 32.70 38.53
CA ARG A 232 12.23 33.47 38.76
C ARG A 232 13.10 33.58 37.50
N SER A 233 13.87 34.66 37.43
CA SER A 233 15.00 34.87 36.50
C SER A 233 16.32 34.60 37.24
N LEU A 234 17.14 33.71 36.70
CA LEU A 234 18.50 33.40 37.15
C LEU A 234 19.47 34.20 36.29
N GLU A 235 20.14 35.17 36.92
CA GLU A 235 21.00 36.16 36.28
C GLU A 235 22.42 36.09 36.86
N GLY A 236 23.40 36.65 36.15
CA GLY A 236 24.82 36.62 36.54
C GLY A 236 25.71 35.73 35.65
N HIS A 237 25.15 35.15 34.60
CA HIS A 237 25.93 34.45 33.57
C HIS A 237 26.61 35.45 32.62
N THR A 238 27.82 35.12 32.17
CA THR A 238 28.64 36.00 31.32
C THR A 238 28.37 35.78 29.82
N TYR A 239 27.81 34.63 29.46
CA TYR A 239 27.54 34.22 28.08
C TYR A 239 26.08 33.77 27.94
N GLY A 240 25.58 33.74 26.71
CA GLY A 240 24.27 33.19 26.39
C GLY A 240 24.15 31.71 26.79
N ILE A 241 22.95 31.30 27.21
CA ILE A 241 22.72 29.95 27.73
C ILE A 241 22.29 29.02 26.61
N SER A 242 23.12 28.03 26.32
CA SER A 242 22.89 27.08 25.22
C SER A 242 22.20 25.80 25.68
N PHE A 243 22.36 25.40 26.95
CA PHE A 243 21.88 24.12 27.43
C PHE A 243 21.57 24.13 28.93
N VAL A 244 20.51 23.43 29.33
CA VAL A 244 20.15 23.22 30.74
C VAL A 244 19.78 21.76 31.02
N ALA A 245 20.17 21.25 32.18
CA ALA A 245 19.84 19.90 32.62
C ALA A 245 19.36 19.88 34.08
N TRP A 246 18.20 19.26 34.29
CA TRP A 246 17.63 19.04 35.62
C TRP A 246 18.24 17.82 36.30
N SER A 247 18.46 17.91 37.60
CA SER A 247 18.75 16.74 38.43
C SER A 247 17.53 15.81 38.52
N PRO A 248 17.72 14.51 38.72
CA PRO A 248 16.62 13.54 38.87
C PRO A 248 15.63 13.90 39.99
N ASP A 249 16.10 14.56 41.05
CA ASP A 249 15.28 15.04 42.17
C ASP A 249 14.55 16.37 41.91
N SER A 250 14.73 16.98 40.73
CA SER A 250 14.10 18.25 40.32
C SER A 250 14.44 19.48 41.18
N LYS A 251 15.52 19.40 41.98
CA LYS A 251 15.97 20.48 42.88
C LYS A 251 17.15 21.29 42.33
N HIS A 252 18.00 20.64 41.55
CA HIS A 252 19.21 21.23 41.03
C HIS A 252 19.13 21.40 39.51
N LEU A 253 19.78 22.44 39.01
CA LEU A 253 19.84 22.73 37.58
C LEU A 253 21.29 23.00 37.19
N LEU A 254 21.78 22.26 36.20
CA LEU A 254 23.03 22.57 35.51
C LEU A 254 22.72 23.53 34.37
N VAL A 255 23.48 24.61 34.31
CA VAL A 255 23.35 25.65 33.31
C VAL A 255 24.69 25.81 32.59
N CYS A 256 24.66 25.59 31.27
CA CYS A 256 25.83 25.63 30.41
C CYS A 256 25.72 26.77 29.40
N GLY A 257 26.81 27.51 29.20
CA GLY A 257 26.90 28.57 28.22
C GLY A 257 27.14 28.04 26.80
N THR A 258 27.41 28.94 25.85
CA THR A 258 27.86 28.57 24.49
C THR A 258 29.26 27.93 24.51
N GLU A 259 29.75 27.48 23.36
CA GLU A 259 31.11 26.93 23.19
C GLU A 259 32.27 27.89 23.55
N GLU A 260 31.96 29.15 23.82
CA GLU A 260 32.92 30.17 24.28
C GLU A 260 32.93 30.30 25.80
N SER A 261 31.99 29.66 26.50
CA SER A 261 31.89 29.71 27.95
C SER A 261 32.70 28.57 28.59
N PRO A 262 33.69 28.89 29.43
CA PRO A 262 34.40 27.89 30.25
C PRO A 262 33.63 27.55 31.53
N ASP A 263 32.57 28.30 31.83
CA ASP A 263 31.85 28.27 33.10
C ASP A 263 30.60 27.39 33.02
N LEU A 264 30.46 26.48 33.97
CA LEU A 264 29.22 25.75 34.23
C LEU A 264 28.68 26.13 35.60
N PHE A 265 27.37 26.42 35.68
CA PHE A 265 26.73 26.84 36.91
C PHE A 265 25.81 25.74 37.44
N ILE A 266 25.90 25.47 38.74
CA ILE A 266 25.00 24.58 39.47
C ILE A 266 24.10 25.45 40.35
N TRP A 267 22.81 25.42 40.05
CA TRP A 267 21.80 26.16 40.82
C TRP A 267 21.00 25.22 41.69
N ASN A 268 20.70 25.66 42.92
CA ASN A 268 19.61 25.10 43.72
C ASN A 268 18.37 25.95 43.50
N ILE A 269 17.32 25.33 42.97
CA ILE A 269 16.07 26.01 42.59
C ILE A 269 15.17 26.26 43.79
N ASP A 270 15.24 25.43 44.83
CA ASP A 270 14.45 25.60 46.05
C ASP A 270 15.04 26.70 46.94
N GLU A 271 16.37 26.79 47.02
CA GLU A 271 17.09 27.81 47.79
C GLU A 271 17.36 29.11 47.01
N GLU A 272 17.09 29.10 45.71
CA GLU A 272 17.24 30.21 44.77
C GLU A 272 18.67 30.81 44.76
N LYS A 273 19.68 29.95 44.85
CA LYS A 273 21.10 30.35 44.90
C LYS A 273 21.97 29.51 43.98
N VAL A 274 23.04 30.13 43.48
CA VAL A 274 24.16 29.41 42.87
C VAL A 274 24.84 28.62 43.98
N LEU A 275 24.90 27.29 43.82
CA LEU A 275 25.69 26.45 44.71
C LEU A 275 27.16 26.55 44.35
N VAL A 276 27.46 26.33 43.07
CA VAL A 276 28.84 26.24 42.57
C VAL A 276 28.93 26.83 41.17
N LYS A 277 29.99 27.60 40.94
CA LYS A 277 30.48 27.97 39.62
C LYS A 277 31.73 27.12 39.34
N MET A 278 31.64 26.24 38.36
CA MET A 278 32.73 25.35 37.96
C MET A 278 33.42 25.89 36.70
N SER A 279 34.74 25.94 36.73
CA SER A 279 35.59 26.22 35.58
C SER A 279 36.92 25.48 35.75
N ASN A 280 37.36 24.69 34.77
CA ASN A 280 38.62 23.94 34.87
C ASN A 280 39.80 24.70 34.22
N SER A 281 39.66 25.00 32.92
CA SER A 281 40.66 25.74 32.13
C SER A 281 39.96 26.79 31.27
N PRO A 282 40.57 27.97 31.02
CA PRO A 282 40.04 28.94 30.07
C PRO A 282 39.97 28.43 28.63
N ASP A 283 40.71 27.35 28.30
CA ASP A 283 40.70 26.71 26.98
C ASP A 283 39.66 25.58 26.85
N ASP A 284 38.98 25.21 27.94
CA ASP A 284 37.90 24.23 27.94
C ASP A 284 36.54 24.90 27.69
N SER A 285 35.60 24.18 27.08
CA SER A 285 34.19 24.58 27.03
C SER A 285 33.29 23.52 27.65
N LEU A 286 32.45 23.95 28.59
CA LEU A 286 31.47 23.10 29.29
C LEU A 286 30.07 23.40 28.74
N ALA A 287 29.84 23.06 27.47
CA ALA A 287 28.62 23.41 26.74
C ALA A 287 27.47 22.41 26.96
N TYR A 288 27.78 21.16 27.29
CA TYR A 288 26.81 20.09 27.50
C TYR A 288 27.04 19.41 28.83
N ALA A 289 25.95 19.02 29.50
CA ALA A 289 26.02 18.28 30.75
C ALA A 289 24.86 17.29 30.93
N ALA A 290 25.09 16.21 31.67
CA ALA A 290 24.04 15.23 32.00
C ALA A 290 24.25 14.65 33.40
N PHE A 291 23.18 14.56 34.18
CA PHE A 291 23.20 13.91 35.49
C PHE A 291 23.22 12.40 35.38
N ASN A 292 23.85 11.75 36.36
CA ASN A 292 23.61 10.32 36.61
C ASN A 292 22.20 10.12 37.18
N LYS A 293 21.69 8.89 37.11
CA LYS A 293 20.33 8.55 37.55
C LYS A 293 20.11 8.78 39.05
N ASP A 294 21.17 8.65 39.86
CA ASP A 294 21.12 8.85 41.30
C ASP A 294 21.20 10.34 41.71
N GLY A 295 21.53 11.24 40.78
CA GLY A 295 21.67 12.68 41.02
C GLY A 295 22.92 13.11 41.81
N THR A 296 23.82 12.18 42.13
CA THR A 296 25.03 12.45 42.91
C THR A 296 26.18 13.01 42.07
N LYS A 297 26.24 12.64 40.79
CA LYS A 297 27.32 12.98 39.86
C LYS A 297 26.72 13.49 38.55
N PHE A 298 27.52 14.22 37.79
CA PHE A 298 27.18 14.60 36.42
C PHE A 298 28.42 14.55 35.54
N VAL A 299 28.18 14.50 34.23
CA VAL A 299 29.21 14.69 33.22
C VAL A 299 29.06 16.06 32.59
N ALA A 300 30.18 16.68 32.23
CA ALA A 300 30.21 17.95 31.52
C ALA A 300 31.32 17.97 30.47
N GLY A 301 31.08 18.59 29.32
CA GLY A 301 32.07 18.72 28.26
C GLY A 301 31.57 19.54 27.07
N GLY A 302 32.43 19.74 26.08
CA GLY A 302 32.10 20.53 24.89
C GLY A 302 33.06 20.28 23.73
N GLN A 303 33.04 21.20 22.75
CA GLN A 303 33.88 21.09 21.56
C GLN A 303 35.34 21.52 21.79
N LYS A 304 35.60 22.25 22.87
CA LYS A 304 36.94 22.66 23.28
C LYS A 304 37.27 21.93 24.58
N GLY A 305 38.39 21.22 24.61
CA GLY A 305 38.86 20.57 25.84
C GLY A 305 38.43 19.12 26.01
N GLN A 306 38.43 18.68 27.27
CA GLN A 306 38.13 17.32 27.71
C GLN A 306 36.69 17.22 28.23
N PHE A 307 36.18 16.01 28.41
CA PHE A 307 34.95 15.80 29.17
C PHE A 307 35.26 15.25 30.57
N TYR A 308 34.51 15.76 31.55
CA TYR A 308 34.75 15.58 32.98
C TYR A 308 33.57 14.87 33.65
N VAL A 309 33.86 14.05 34.66
CA VAL A 309 32.88 13.52 35.60
C VAL A 309 33.05 14.26 36.91
N CYS A 310 32.00 14.92 37.38
CA CYS A 310 32.04 15.79 38.54
C CYS A 310 30.96 15.43 39.56
N ASP A 311 31.14 15.88 40.80
CA ASP A 311 30.10 15.88 41.82
C ASP A 311 29.38 17.24 41.89
N LEU A 312 28.29 17.29 42.65
CA LEU A 312 27.53 18.52 42.92
C LEU A 312 28.33 19.61 43.65
N SER A 313 29.46 19.27 44.28
CA SER A 313 30.35 20.24 44.92
C SER A 313 31.27 20.95 43.93
N GLY A 314 31.27 20.49 42.67
CA GLY A 314 32.13 20.98 41.61
C GLY A 314 33.50 20.31 41.55
N THR A 315 33.71 19.23 42.31
CA THR A 315 34.96 18.48 42.31
C THR A 315 34.99 17.52 41.12
N ILE A 316 36.08 17.57 40.34
CA ILE A 316 36.31 16.66 39.21
C ILE A 316 36.85 15.33 39.74
N HIS A 317 36.17 14.23 39.41
CA HIS A 317 36.57 12.88 39.81
C HIS A 317 37.42 12.18 38.76
N ASP A 318 37.03 12.28 37.49
CA ASP A 318 37.74 11.65 36.37
C ASP A 318 37.56 12.51 35.12
N SER A 319 38.46 12.35 34.16
CA SER A 319 38.44 13.06 32.89
C SER A 319 38.81 12.12 31.75
N TRP A 320 38.38 12.47 30.55
CA TRP A 320 38.77 11.75 29.34
C TRP A 320 39.35 12.71 28.31
N ASP A 321 40.62 12.50 27.99
CA ASP A 321 41.41 13.44 27.22
C ASP A 321 41.13 13.33 25.71
N GLY A 322 41.04 14.49 25.04
CA GLY A 322 41.08 14.58 23.56
C GLY A 322 39.76 14.28 22.83
N VAL A 323 38.65 14.11 23.54
CA VAL A 323 37.34 13.84 22.95
C VAL A 323 36.50 15.12 22.93
N ARG A 324 36.07 15.55 21.73
CA ARG A 324 35.24 16.73 21.52
C ARG A 324 33.79 16.31 21.39
N VAL A 325 32.91 16.84 22.24
CA VAL A 325 31.55 16.34 22.35
C VAL A 325 30.52 17.40 21.95
N ASN A 326 29.51 16.97 21.19
CA ASN A 326 28.36 17.78 20.78
C ASN A 326 27.10 17.51 21.62
N ALA A 327 27.09 16.41 22.38
CA ALA A 327 26.02 16.04 23.29
C ALA A 327 26.50 14.92 24.22
N LEU A 328 25.92 14.87 25.42
CA LEU A 328 26.23 13.89 26.46
C LEU A 328 24.94 13.30 27.03
N ALA A 329 24.97 12.02 27.36
CA ALA A 329 23.92 11.34 28.13
C ALA A 329 24.54 10.32 29.08
N PHE A 330 24.10 10.33 30.34
CA PHE A 330 24.51 9.34 31.33
C PHE A 330 23.60 8.11 31.21
N ARG A 331 24.17 6.90 31.18
CA ARG A 331 23.36 5.68 31.19
C ARG A 331 22.79 5.42 32.59
N SER A 332 21.66 4.72 32.61
CA SER A 332 20.94 4.26 33.79
C SER A 332 21.73 3.29 34.67
N ASP A 333 22.85 2.75 34.18
CA ASP A 333 23.78 1.92 34.96
C ASP A 333 24.68 2.75 35.90
N ASN A 334 24.67 4.08 35.78
CA ASN A 334 25.50 5.05 36.52
C ASN A 334 27.01 4.85 36.35
N LYS A 335 27.45 4.08 35.35
CA LYS A 335 28.87 3.75 35.10
C LYS A 335 29.33 4.24 33.74
N SER A 336 28.44 4.17 32.76
CA SER A 336 28.76 4.45 31.38
C SER A 336 28.11 5.74 30.90
N VAL A 337 28.80 6.43 30.00
CA VAL A 337 28.40 7.71 29.45
C VAL A 337 28.41 7.61 27.93
N LEU A 338 27.33 8.06 27.31
CA LEU A 338 27.21 8.19 25.87
C LEU A 338 27.62 9.60 25.46
N ALA A 339 28.54 9.72 24.52
CA ALA A 339 28.98 10.99 23.98
C ALA A 339 28.93 10.97 22.45
N ALA A 340 28.36 12.03 21.87
CA ALA A 340 28.38 12.26 20.43
C ALA A 340 29.64 13.04 20.04
N ASP A 341 30.49 12.44 19.22
CA ASP A 341 31.76 13.02 18.77
C ASP A 341 31.59 13.77 17.44
N THR A 342 32.50 14.71 17.19
CA THR A 342 32.67 15.46 15.94
C THR A 342 32.88 14.59 14.70
N LEU A 343 33.24 13.31 14.89
CA LEU A 343 33.42 12.29 13.85
C LEU A 343 32.13 11.52 13.48
N TYR A 344 30.95 12.06 13.85
CA TYR A 344 29.63 11.54 13.48
C TYR A 344 29.30 10.20 14.17
N ARG A 345 29.78 10.02 15.40
CA ARG A 345 29.66 8.77 16.16
C ARG A 345 29.04 9.02 17.51
N ILE A 346 28.30 8.05 18.03
CA ILE A 346 27.97 7.98 19.45
C ILE A 346 28.76 6.82 20.07
N ARG A 347 29.60 7.17 21.04
CA ARG A 347 30.47 6.25 21.75
C ARG A 347 30.03 6.11 23.21
N GLU A 348 30.19 4.92 23.73
CA GLU A 348 30.02 4.59 25.14
C GLU A 348 31.39 4.60 25.82
N TYR A 349 31.48 5.33 26.92
CA TYR A 349 32.68 5.48 27.74
C TYR A 349 32.38 4.94 29.13
N SER A 350 33.12 3.91 29.54
CA SER A 350 33.06 3.36 30.89
C SER A 350 34.27 3.86 31.68
N PHE A 351 34.02 4.67 32.72
CA PHE A 351 35.06 5.25 33.56
C PHE A 351 35.70 4.23 34.50
N ASP A 352 34.93 3.26 34.99
CA ASP A 352 35.43 2.21 35.88
C ASP A 352 36.47 1.31 35.19
N THR A 353 36.22 0.93 33.92
CA THR A 353 37.07 0.02 33.15
C THR A 353 38.02 0.74 32.20
N ARG A 354 37.87 2.07 32.03
CA ARG A 354 38.57 2.89 31.03
C ARG A 354 38.49 2.31 29.61
N THR A 355 37.32 1.79 29.26
CA THR A 355 37.04 1.24 27.92
C THR A 355 36.10 2.14 27.16
N GLU A 356 36.37 2.33 25.87
CA GLU A 356 35.48 3.02 24.93
C GLU A 356 34.94 2.05 23.87
N GLN A 357 33.67 2.18 23.53
CA GLN A 357 33.03 1.36 22.50
C GLN A 357 32.19 2.23 21.55
N ASN A 358 32.30 1.96 20.25
CA ASN A 358 31.39 2.56 19.28
C ASN A 358 30.02 1.88 19.30
N ILE A 359 28.96 2.67 19.43
CA ILE A 359 27.57 2.18 19.45
C ILE A 359 26.87 2.56 18.15
N VAL A 360 26.92 3.84 17.77
CA VAL A 360 26.25 4.37 16.57
C VAL A 360 27.26 5.06 15.66
N GLN A 361 27.14 4.83 14.35
CA GLN A 361 27.89 5.54 13.31
C GLN A 361 26.90 6.13 12.31
N GLU A 362 26.89 7.45 12.20
CA GLU A 362 26.10 8.19 11.22
C GLU A 362 26.96 8.64 10.04
N GLU A 363 26.30 8.92 8.90
CA GLU A 363 26.95 9.39 7.67
C GLU A 363 27.20 10.91 7.70
N HIS A 364 26.41 11.63 8.50
CA HIS A 364 26.40 13.09 8.56
C HIS A 364 26.57 13.59 10.01
N PRO A 365 26.97 14.87 10.21
CA PRO A 365 27.19 15.43 11.54
C PRO A 365 25.99 15.31 12.47
N ILE A 366 26.23 14.78 13.67
CA ILE A 366 25.28 14.72 14.77
C ILE A 366 25.27 16.09 15.46
N GLN A 367 24.12 16.76 15.45
CA GLN A 367 23.94 18.05 16.11
C GLN A 367 23.58 17.87 17.58
N SER A 368 22.65 16.96 17.88
CA SER A 368 22.29 16.59 19.24
C SER A 368 21.70 15.18 19.25
N PHE A 369 21.61 14.57 20.42
CA PHE A 369 20.84 13.35 20.61
C PHE A 369 20.15 13.34 21.97
N THR A 370 19.10 12.52 22.10
CA THR A 370 18.38 12.28 23.35
C THR A 370 18.11 10.79 23.48
N VAL A 371 18.30 10.25 24.67
CA VAL A 371 18.06 8.83 24.98
C VAL A 371 16.74 8.72 25.72
N ASN A 372 16.00 7.65 25.45
CA ASN A 372 14.73 7.36 26.11
C ASN A 372 14.94 6.87 27.55
N SER A 373 13.91 6.92 28.38
CA SER A 373 13.96 6.51 29.78
C SER A 373 14.40 5.06 30.03
N ALA A 374 14.23 4.19 29.04
CA ALA A 374 14.60 2.78 29.08
C ALA A 374 16.03 2.48 28.59
N ASP A 375 16.83 3.50 28.23
CA ASP A 375 18.21 3.35 27.78
C ASP A 375 18.42 2.50 26.50
N ARG A 376 17.35 2.34 25.71
CA ARG A 376 17.34 1.48 24.52
C ARG A 376 17.30 2.28 23.23
N LEU A 377 16.52 3.35 23.20
CA LEU A 377 16.29 4.14 21.99
C LEU A 377 16.98 5.49 22.09
N ALA A 378 17.61 5.91 21.01
CA ALA A 378 18.18 7.25 20.87
C ALA A 378 17.57 7.98 19.67
N LEU A 379 17.13 9.21 19.89
CA LEU A 379 16.80 10.18 18.85
C LEU A 379 18.05 11.00 18.54
N ILE A 380 18.44 11.03 17.27
CA ILE A 380 19.64 11.72 16.79
C ILE A 380 19.19 12.76 15.77
N ASN A 381 19.52 14.02 16.01
CA ASN A 381 19.32 15.10 15.06
C ASN A 381 20.55 15.20 14.17
N VAL A 382 20.35 14.88 12.89
CA VAL A 382 21.41 14.74 11.91
C VAL A 382 21.32 15.88 10.91
N LYS A 383 22.43 16.61 10.77
CA LYS A 383 22.55 17.75 9.88
C LYS A 383 22.11 17.36 8.45
N SER A 384 21.19 18.12 7.87
CA SER A 384 20.62 17.93 6.52
C SER A 384 19.76 16.68 6.29
N GLN A 385 19.64 15.75 7.24
CA GLN A 385 18.85 14.51 7.10
C GLN A 385 17.62 14.46 8.02
N GLY A 386 17.57 15.29 9.07
CA GLY A 386 16.45 15.34 10.01
C GLY A 386 16.66 14.47 11.23
N VAL A 387 15.58 13.91 11.79
CA VAL A 387 15.63 13.13 13.03
C VAL A 387 15.68 11.63 12.72
N HIS A 388 16.72 10.95 13.21
CA HIS A 388 16.89 9.50 13.13
C HIS A 388 16.63 8.85 14.49
N MET A 389 16.07 7.64 14.50
CA MET A 389 15.89 6.83 15.70
C MET A 389 16.70 5.55 15.62
N TRP A 390 17.53 5.31 16.63
CA TRP A 390 18.41 4.15 16.75
C TRP A 390 18.06 3.27 17.94
N ASP A 391 18.22 1.96 17.78
CA ASP A 391 18.33 1.02 18.89
C ASP A 391 19.80 0.95 19.33
N LEU A 392 20.09 1.34 20.57
CA LEU A 392 21.43 1.34 21.14
C LEU A 392 21.91 -0.08 21.50
N GLN A 393 20.99 -1.00 21.78
CA GLN A 393 21.32 -2.37 22.13
C GLN A 393 21.60 -3.20 20.87
N ASP A 394 20.71 -3.11 19.88
CA ASP A 394 20.84 -3.84 18.61
C ASP A 394 21.75 -3.11 17.61
N LYS A 395 22.14 -1.86 17.91
CA LYS A 395 23.03 -1.01 17.11
C LYS A 395 22.53 -0.80 15.68
N CYS A 396 21.22 -0.65 15.52
CA CYS A 396 20.57 -0.51 14.24
C CYS A 396 19.74 0.76 14.15
N LEU A 397 19.72 1.36 12.97
CA LEU A 397 18.80 2.43 12.63
C LEU A 397 17.40 1.83 12.51
N ILE A 398 16.48 2.29 13.35
CA ILE A 398 15.08 1.83 13.32
C ILE A 398 14.29 2.64 12.29
N ARG A 399 14.40 3.97 12.33
CA ARG A 399 13.53 4.88 11.55
C ARG A 399 14.18 6.23 11.26
N LYS A 400 13.75 6.86 10.17
CA LYS A 400 14.03 8.27 9.82
C LYS A 400 12.72 9.04 9.75
N PHE A 401 12.59 10.11 10.52
CA PHE A 401 11.38 10.93 10.57
C PHE A 401 11.42 12.00 9.49
N GLN A 402 10.36 12.06 8.68
CA GLN A 402 10.30 12.96 7.52
C GLN A 402 9.60 14.28 7.86
N GLY A 403 9.94 15.33 7.11
CA GLY A 403 9.25 16.62 7.11
C GLY A 403 9.97 17.76 7.85
N VAL A 404 10.93 17.46 8.73
CA VAL A 404 11.75 18.50 9.37
C VAL A 404 12.82 19.06 8.46
N THR A 405 13.08 20.35 8.59
CA THR A 405 14.24 21.00 7.97
C THR A 405 15.30 21.27 9.04
N GLN A 406 16.48 20.70 8.85
CA GLN A 406 17.66 20.89 9.71
C GLN A 406 18.85 21.22 8.80
N SER A 407 19.47 22.39 8.98
CA SER A 407 20.61 22.80 8.15
C SER A 407 21.83 23.16 9.00
N LEU A 408 21.77 24.22 9.80
CA LEU A 408 22.93 24.75 10.52
C LEU A 408 22.65 24.87 12.02
N LEU A 409 21.39 25.09 12.41
CA LEU A 409 21.03 25.31 13.81
C LEU A 409 20.95 23.99 14.57
N THR A 410 21.40 24.01 15.83
CA THR A 410 21.32 22.84 16.71
C THR A 410 19.90 22.71 17.21
N ILE A 411 19.19 21.71 16.69
CA ILE A 411 17.84 21.38 17.15
C ILE A 411 17.93 20.31 18.23
N HIS A 412 17.07 20.38 19.25
CA HIS A 412 16.90 19.38 20.30
C HIS A 412 15.50 18.77 20.25
N SER A 413 15.46 17.48 19.90
CA SER A 413 14.24 16.67 19.85
C SER A 413 14.03 15.91 21.15
N CYS A 414 12.80 15.53 21.46
CA CYS A 414 12.48 14.75 22.65
C CYS A 414 11.49 13.61 22.36
N PHE A 415 11.53 12.61 23.23
CA PHE A 415 10.46 11.62 23.37
C PHE A 415 9.31 12.20 24.21
N GLY A 416 8.09 11.70 23.98
CA GLY A 416 6.90 12.15 24.69
C GLY A 416 5.75 11.14 24.67
N GLY A 417 4.69 11.42 25.43
CA GLY A 417 3.62 10.46 25.70
C GLY A 417 3.84 9.64 26.98
N VAL A 418 2.84 8.85 27.39
CA VAL A 418 2.88 8.07 28.64
C VAL A 418 4.00 7.02 28.62
N ASN A 419 4.24 6.39 27.46
CA ASN A 419 5.29 5.38 27.27
C ASN A 419 6.36 5.83 26.26
N GLU A 420 6.61 7.14 26.13
CA GLU A 420 7.55 7.69 25.13
C GLU A 420 7.20 7.25 23.68
N SER A 421 5.91 7.05 23.42
CA SER A 421 5.36 6.55 22.16
C SER A 421 5.29 7.62 21.06
N PHE A 422 5.58 8.88 21.40
CA PHE A 422 5.66 10.01 20.48
C PHE A 422 7.06 10.62 20.47
N VAL A 423 7.35 11.29 19.37
CA VAL A 423 8.58 12.05 19.15
C VAL A 423 8.18 13.47 18.79
N ALA A 424 8.85 14.47 19.34
CA ALA A 424 8.66 15.87 18.97
C ALA A 424 9.99 16.53 18.64
N SER A 425 9.99 17.37 17.60
CA SER A 425 11.16 18.12 17.14
C SER A 425 10.78 19.52 16.73
N GLY A 426 11.65 20.47 17.02
CA GLY A 426 11.67 21.78 16.36
C GLY A 426 12.17 21.65 14.91
N SER A 427 12.05 22.72 14.15
CA SER A 427 12.48 22.78 12.75
C SER A 427 12.85 24.21 12.37
N GLU A 428 13.74 24.34 11.40
CA GLU A 428 14.19 25.64 10.89
C GLU A 428 13.10 26.36 10.06
N ASP A 429 12.06 25.64 9.62
CA ASP A 429 10.87 26.19 8.98
C ASP A 429 9.88 26.87 9.96
N CYS A 430 10.30 27.12 11.21
CA CYS A 430 9.53 27.77 12.28
C CYS A 430 8.37 26.94 12.84
N LYS A 431 8.36 25.62 12.60
CA LYS A 431 7.28 24.71 13.06
C LYS A 431 7.78 23.70 14.09
N VAL A 432 6.84 23.15 14.85
CA VAL A 432 7.05 21.96 15.69
C VAL A 432 6.40 20.77 15.03
N TYR A 433 7.16 19.68 14.88
CA TYR A 433 6.67 18.44 14.31
C TYR A 433 6.52 17.40 15.41
N ILE A 434 5.41 16.65 15.35
CA ILE A 434 5.15 15.52 16.26
C ILE A 434 4.90 14.27 15.42
N TRP A 435 5.55 13.17 15.76
CA TRP A 435 5.36 11.85 15.17
C TRP A 435 4.92 10.84 16.22
N GLN A 436 4.22 9.81 15.77
CA GLN A 436 4.16 8.56 16.51
C GLN A 436 5.47 7.81 16.26
N ILE A 437 6.08 7.21 17.30
CA ILE A 437 7.39 6.54 17.22
C ILE A 437 7.44 5.42 16.16
N ARG A 438 6.27 4.91 15.74
CA ARG A 438 6.08 3.84 14.76
C ARG A 438 5.85 4.34 13.33
N ARG A 439 5.67 5.63 13.11
CA ARG A 439 5.34 6.23 11.81
C ARG A 439 6.46 7.18 11.37
N GLU A 440 6.77 7.18 10.09
CA GLU A 440 7.79 8.08 9.52
C GLU A 440 7.22 9.47 9.18
N GLU A 441 5.93 9.54 8.88
CA GLU A 441 5.22 10.78 8.58
C GLU A 441 4.75 11.50 9.85
N PRO A 442 4.79 12.85 9.88
CA PRO A 442 4.37 13.63 11.03
C PRO A 442 2.87 13.51 11.26
N LEU A 443 2.49 13.24 12.52
CA LEU A 443 1.11 13.22 12.99
C LEU A 443 0.53 14.64 13.06
N ALA A 444 1.33 15.60 13.53
CA ALA A 444 0.93 16.99 13.66
C ALA A 444 2.08 17.93 13.28
N LYS A 445 1.72 19.06 12.69
CA LYS A 445 2.60 20.20 12.41
C LYS A 445 2.03 21.41 13.13
N LEU A 446 2.70 21.85 14.18
CA LEU A 446 2.25 22.96 15.00
C LEU A 446 2.87 24.25 14.48
N GLU A 447 2.00 25.21 14.15
CA GLU A 447 2.39 26.49 13.59
C GLU A 447 2.19 27.60 14.61
N GLY A 448 3.12 28.56 14.62
CA GLY A 448 2.94 29.78 15.39
C GLY A 448 4.23 30.53 15.72
N HIS A 449 5.36 29.83 15.87
CA HIS A 449 6.65 30.52 15.97
C HIS A 449 6.96 31.28 14.68
N THR A 450 7.65 32.41 14.81
CA THR A 450 7.97 33.30 13.68
C THR A 450 9.41 33.16 13.18
N LYS A 451 10.23 32.37 13.90
CA LYS A 451 11.62 32.04 13.58
C LYS A 451 11.89 30.56 13.90
N PRO A 452 13.08 30.00 13.56
CA PRO A 452 13.42 28.61 13.84
C PRO A 452 13.14 28.16 15.28
N VAL A 453 12.71 26.91 15.44
CA VAL A 453 12.45 26.29 16.75
C VAL A 453 13.65 25.43 17.12
N ASN A 454 14.42 25.86 18.12
CA ASN A 454 15.67 25.21 18.51
C ASN A 454 15.45 24.01 19.44
N CYS A 455 14.45 24.06 20.31
CA CYS A 455 14.28 23.03 21.32
C CYS A 455 12.80 22.77 21.59
N VAL A 456 12.47 21.49 21.76
CA VAL A 456 11.14 21.05 22.18
C VAL A 456 11.30 20.11 23.38
N SER A 457 10.50 20.32 24.42
CA SER A 457 10.47 19.48 25.63
C SER A 457 9.04 19.04 25.92
N TRP A 458 8.82 17.74 25.93
CA TRP A 458 7.56 17.16 26.41
C TRP A 458 7.58 17.07 27.94
N ASN A 459 6.45 17.30 28.60
CA ASN A 459 6.37 17.14 30.05
C ASN A 459 6.30 15.63 30.41
N PRO A 460 7.22 15.12 31.25
CA PRO A 460 7.31 13.68 31.56
C PRO A 460 6.17 13.16 32.43
N MET A 461 5.56 14.01 33.27
CA MET A 461 4.47 13.62 34.16
C MET A 461 3.08 13.98 33.60
N TYR A 462 3.00 15.00 32.75
CA TYR A 462 1.76 15.49 32.17
C TYR A 462 1.82 15.45 30.63
N PRO A 463 1.52 14.30 29.99
CA PRO A 463 1.67 14.11 28.54
C PRO A 463 0.84 15.05 27.66
N ALA A 464 -0.15 15.74 28.22
CA ALA A 464 -0.93 16.74 27.52
C ALA A 464 -0.20 18.10 27.35
N LEU A 465 1.03 18.25 27.87
CA LEU A 465 1.78 19.50 27.86
C LEU A 465 3.11 19.36 27.12
N LEU A 466 3.35 20.25 26.16
CA LEU A 466 4.59 20.34 25.38
C LEU A 466 5.08 21.79 25.37
N ALA A 467 6.39 22.02 25.47
CA ALA A 467 7.00 23.34 25.36
C ALA A 467 7.92 23.40 24.14
N SER A 468 7.94 24.54 23.44
CA SER A 468 8.89 24.81 22.36
C SER A 468 9.54 26.18 22.52
N ALA A 469 10.85 26.24 22.28
CA ALA A 469 11.67 27.46 22.34
C ALA A 469 12.21 27.84 20.96
N SER A 470 12.20 29.13 20.65
CA SER A 470 12.53 29.66 19.32
C SER A 470 13.40 30.90 19.36
N ASP A 471 14.09 31.14 18.25
CA ASP A 471 14.83 32.38 17.95
C ASP A 471 13.93 33.63 17.88
N ASP A 472 12.60 33.46 17.89
CA ASP A 472 11.66 34.59 17.95
C ASP A 472 11.58 35.24 19.35
N GLY A 473 12.37 34.75 20.31
CA GLY A 473 12.41 35.24 21.67
C GLY A 473 11.25 34.72 22.53
N THR A 474 10.44 33.79 22.01
CA THR A 474 9.29 33.26 22.73
C THR A 474 9.43 31.77 23.05
N VAL A 475 8.74 31.36 24.11
CA VAL A 475 8.48 29.96 24.44
C VAL A 475 6.99 29.70 24.35
N ARG A 476 6.57 28.70 23.60
CA ARG A 476 5.16 28.32 23.46
C ARG A 476 4.86 27.08 24.27
N ILE A 477 3.75 27.12 25.00
CA ILE A 477 3.18 25.98 25.70
C ILE A 477 2.00 25.46 24.90
N TRP A 478 2.08 24.20 24.48
CA TRP A 478 1.07 23.51 23.70
C TRP A 478 0.29 22.55 24.58
N GLY A 479 -1.01 22.46 24.32
CA GLY A 479 -1.92 21.59 25.04
C GLY A 479 -3.18 21.22 24.25
N PRO A 480 -4.14 20.55 24.91
CA PRO A 480 -5.34 20.01 24.27
C PRO A 480 -6.27 21.12 23.77
N ARG A 481 -7.19 20.76 22.85
CA ARG A 481 -8.18 21.71 22.34
C ARG A 481 -9.13 22.11 23.46
N SER A 482 -9.26 23.42 23.70
CA SER A 482 -10.28 23.94 24.61
C SER A 482 -11.67 23.88 23.94
N HIS A 483 -12.66 23.27 24.60
CA HIS A 483 -14.06 23.46 24.24
C HIS A 483 -14.46 24.90 24.59
N GLN A 484 -14.34 25.84 23.66
CA GLN A 484 -14.95 27.15 23.82
C GLN A 484 -16.47 27.01 23.73
N SER A 485 -17.15 27.23 24.85
CA SER A 485 -18.56 27.56 24.91
C SER A 485 -18.78 28.90 24.22
N SER A 486 -19.28 28.88 22.99
CA SER A 486 -19.77 30.07 22.29
C SER A 486 -21.03 30.59 22.98
N GLN A 487 -20.89 31.60 23.85
CA GLN A 487 -21.97 32.52 24.16
C GLN A 487 -21.99 33.60 23.07
N SER A 488 -22.92 33.47 22.12
CA SER A 488 -23.43 34.57 21.31
C SER A 488 -24.92 34.69 21.60
N GLU A 489 -25.33 35.84 22.11
CA GLU A 489 -26.72 36.21 22.40
C GLU A 489 -27.57 36.30 21.12
N SER A 490 -28.83 35.81 21.23
CA SER A 490 -30.09 36.16 20.50
C SER A 490 -30.11 36.02 18.96
N ASP A 491 -31.06 35.35 18.29
CA ASP A 491 -32.45 35.01 18.61
C ASP A 491 -32.94 33.73 17.87
N GLU A 492 -34.00 33.16 18.45
CA GLU A 492 -34.86 32.00 18.11
C GLU A 492 -35.14 31.73 16.60
N CYS A 493 -35.51 30.54 16.09
CA CYS A 493 -36.21 29.41 16.69
C CYS A 493 -36.17 28.13 15.80
N SER A 494 -36.14 26.98 16.47
CA SER A 494 -36.77 25.68 16.15
C SER A 494 -36.43 24.88 14.87
N SER A 495 -35.66 23.80 15.01
CA SER A 495 -36.22 22.42 15.00
C SER A 495 -35.17 21.33 15.30
N CYS A 496 -35.27 20.81 16.53
CA CYS A 496 -35.01 19.44 17.01
C CYS A 496 -33.72 18.70 16.62
N SER A 497 -32.69 18.86 17.46
CA SER A 497 -31.83 17.76 17.90
C SER A 497 -32.36 17.16 19.22
N SER A 498 -32.09 15.87 19.46
CA SER A 498 -31.66 15.40 20.78
C SER A 498 -31.18 13.94 20.72
N SER A 499 -29.89 13.78 20.44
CA SER A 499 -29.07 12.77 21.12
C SER A 499 -28.39 13.48 22.29
N SER A 500 -28.61 13.03 23.52
CA SER A 500 -27.86 13.49 24.69
C SER A 500 -27.20 12.30 25.36
N SER A 501 -25.87 12.25 25.23
CA SER A 501 -24.98 11.53 26.13
C SER A 501 -24.88 12.30 27.44
N TRP A 502 -25.17 11.61 28.55
CA TRP A 502 -24.99 12.14 29.90
C TRP A 502 -23.59 11.76 30.41
N ASN A 503 -22.84 12.75 30.91
CA ASN A 503 -21.69 12.53 31.79
C ASN A 503 -22.17 12.42 33.25
N MET A 504 -21.63 11.43 33.97
CA MET A 504 -21.67 11.33 35.43
C MET A 504 -20.90 12.51 36.05
N THR A 505 -21.28 13.13 37.16
CA THR A 505 -21.41 12.58 38.52
C THR A 505 -22.09 13.61 39.42
N THR A 506 -23.11 13.23 40.20
CA THR A 506 -23.39 13.87 41.49
C THR A 506 -24.29 13.00 42.37
N MET A 507 -23.85 12.86 43.63
CA MET A 507 -24.63 12.62 44.84
C MET A 507 -25.18 11.22 45.17
N TYR A 508 -24.55 10.64 46.20
CA TYR A 508 -25.22 9.89 47.26
C TYR A 508 -26.47 10.64 47.77
N LYS A 509 -27.66 10.04 47.66
CA LYS A 509 -28.62 9.74 48.75
C LYS A 509 -30.03 9.38 48.23
N ASN A 510 -30.62 8.42 48.93
CA ASN A 510 -32.04 8.10 49.07
C ASN A 510 -32.70 7.22 47.99
N GLY A 511 -33.08 6.01 48.43
CA GLY A 511 -33.67 4.97 47.62
C GLY A 511 -35.19 5.01 47.46
N LYS A 512 -35.66 4.16 46.54
CA LYS A 512 -36.97 3.53 46.53
C LYS A 512 -36.83 2.14 45.89
N LYS A 513 -37.39 1.13 46.54
CA LYS A 513 -37.41 -0.28 46.14
C LYS A 513 -38.26 -0.49 44.87
N ILE A 514 -37.78 -1.29 43.92
CA ILE A 514 -38.60 -1.94 42.88
C ILE A 514 -38.72 -3.42 43.25
N SER A 515 -39.94 -3.96 43.22
CA SER A 515 -40.27 -5.27 43.80
C SER A 515 -39.89 -6.45 42.89
N LEU A 516 -39.47 -7.55 43.52
CA LEU A 516 -39.04 -8.83 42.93
C LEU A 516 -40.06 -9.46 41.94
N LEU A 517 -41.31 -8.98 41.91
CA LEU A 517 -42.39 -9.55 41.12
C LEU A 517 -42.29 -9.22 39.61
N GLN A 518 -41.66 -8.10 39.25
CA GLN A 518 -41.52 -7.68 37.84
C GLN A 518 -40.41 -8.42 37.09
N ILE A 519 -39.42 -8.96 37.80
CA ILE A 519 -38.30 -9.71 37.19
C ILE A 519 -38.70 -11.16 36.87
N LEU A 520 -39.59 -11.75 37.67
CA LEU A 520 -40.06 -13.14 37.49
C LEU A 520 -40.98 -13.30 36.26
N ILE A 521 -41.74 -12.27 35.89
CA ILE A 521 -42.67 -12.34 34.75
C ILE A 521 -41.91 -12.33 33.41
N ILE A 522 -40.78 -11.63 33.33
CA ILE A 522 -39.96 -11.53 32.12
C ILE A 522 -39.21 -12.84 31.83
N LEU A 523 -38.79 -13.55 32.88
CA LEU A 523 -38.09 -14.85 32.74
C LEU A 523 -39.03 -15.99 32.35
N ALA A 524 -40.31 -15.95 32.72
CA ALA A 524 -41.29 -16.97 32.37
C ALA A 524 -41.68 -16.96 30.86
N ILE A 525 -41.64 -15.78 30.22
CA ILE A 525 -42.01 -15.62 28.81
C ILE A 525 -40.91 -16.15 27.87
N ILE A 526 -39.66 -16.07 28.29
CA ILE A 526 -38.50 -16.52 27.49
C ILE A 526 -38.36 -18.06 27.52
N PHE A 527 -38.86 -18.71 28.57
CA PHE A 527 -38.78 -20.18 28.72
C PHE A 527 -39.90 -20.93 27.97
N GLY A 528 -41.00 -20.25 27.61
CA GLY A 528 -42.16 -20.85 26.93
C GLY A 528 -42.00 -21.06 25.42
N THR A 529 -41.07 -20.35 24.77
CA THR A 529 -40.92 -20.37 23.30
C THR A 529 -39.89 -21.38 22.77
N VAL A 530 -39.12 -22.03 23.66
CA VAL A 530 -38.07 -23.00 23.28
C VAL A 530 -38.56 -24.46 23.29
N LEU A 531 -39.81 -24.71 23.69
CA LEU A 531 -40.39 -26.07 23.82
C LEU A 531 -41.45 -26.43 22.77
N TYR A 532 -41.43 -25.80 21.60
CA TYR A 532 -42.23 -26.28 20.46
C TYR A 532 -41.31 -26.60 19.28
N THR A 533 -41.38 -27.85 18.84
CA THR A 533 -40.79 -28.45 17.62
C THR A 533 -39.43 -29.17 17.78
N VAL A 534 -39.50 -30.36 18.37
CA VAL A 534 -38.76 -31.54 17.86
C VAL A 534 -39.81 -32.62 17.52
N ASP A 535 -39.42 -33.51 16.61
CA ASP A 535 -39.91 -34.89 16.37
C ASP A 535 -40.88 -35.06 15.18
N VAL A 536 -40.80 -36.08 14.29
CA VAL A 536 -40.28 -37.46 14.41
C VAL A 536 -39.96 -38.07 13.00
N SER A 537 -39.06 -39.07 12.96
CA SER A 537 -39.10 -40.37 12.20
C SER A 537 -38.89 -40.39 10.67
N LEU A 538 -38.08 -41.24 10.00
CA LEU A 538 -37.50 -42.61 10.14
C LEU A 538 -37.88 -43.42 8.89
N LEU A 539 -37.00 -44.36 8.49
CA LEU A 539 -37.08 -45.45 7.46
C LEU A 539 -36.19 -45.17 6.23
N SER A 540 -35.32 -46.05 5.71
CA SER A 540 -34.80 -47.38 6.08
C SER A 540 -33.66 -47.77 5.09
N LEU A 541 -32.63 -48.46 5.61
CA LEU A 541 -31.43 -49.12 5.01
C LEU A 541 -31.69 -50.14 3.85
N PRO A 542 -30.72 -50.90 3.22
CA PRO A 542 -29.22 -50.99 3.34
C PRO A 542 -28.36 -51.22 2.03
N LYS A 543 -27.02 -51.13 2.19
CA LYS A 543 -25.87 -51.90 1.59
C LYS A 543 -25.68 -52.12 0.07
N TYR A 544 -24.52 -51.66 -0.44
CA TYR A 544 -23.40 -52.38 -1.12
C TYR A 544 -22.76 -51.55 -2.25
N LEU A 545 -21.51 -51.10 -2.07
CA LEU A 545 -20.38 -51.28 -2.99
C LEU A 545 -19.17 -50.49 -2.49
N SER A 546 -18.13 -51.23 -2.14
CA SER A 546 -16.78 -50.76 -1.93
C SER A 546 -16.21 -50.18 -3.22
N PHE A 547 -15.73 -48.94 -3.19
CA PHE A 547 -14.68 -48.49 -4.10
C PHE A 547 -13.68 -47.63 -3.31
N ASN A 548 -12.47 -48.18 -3.14
CA ASN A 548 -11.30 -47.45 -2.69
C ASN A 548 -11.00 -46.34 -3.70
N PHE A 549 -11.05 -45.08 -3.27
CA PHE A 549 -10.22 -44.04 -3.86
C PHE A 549 -9.22 -43.56 -2.81
N THR A 550 -7.96 -43.61 -3.23
CA THR A 550 -6.77 -43.27 -2.45
C THR A 550 -6.84 -41.87 -1.90
N LYS A 551 -6.44 -41.79 -0.63
CA LYS A 551 -6.37 -40.63 0.25
C LYS A 551 -5.28 -39.68 -0.24
N THR A 552 -5.64 -38.69 -1.06
CA THR A 552 -4.85 -37.46 -1.28
C THR A 552 -5.81 -36.27 -1.33
N ASP A 553 -6.52 -36.03 -0.23
CA ASP A 553 -7.22 -34.76 -0.02
C ASP A 553 -6.23 -33.74 0.56
N TRP A 554 -6.16 -32.62 -0.13
CA TRP A 554 -5.19 -31.56 0.03
C TRP A 554 -5.44 -30.76 1.31
N ASN A 555 -4.48 -30.80 2.23
CA ASN A 555 -4.46 -29.93 3.41
C ASN A 555 -4.23 -28.47 2.96
N LEU A 556 -5.31 -27.70 2.94
CA LEU A 556 -5.35 -26.23 2.77
C LEU A 556 -4.55 -25.44 3.83
N GLU A 557 -3.91 -26.11 4.79
CA GLU A 557 -3.07 -25.52 5.84
C GLU A 557 -1.60 -25.31 5.40
N ASP A 558 -1.09 -26.06 4.41
CA ASP A 558 0.31 -25.93 3.99
C ASP A 558 0.59 -24.64 3.20
N GLU A 559 -0.42 -24.02 2.58
CA GLU A 559 -0.24 -22.74 1.87
C GLU A 559 -0.23 -21.51 2.79
N ARG A 560 -0.79 -21.57 4.00
CA ARG A 560 -0.68 -20.46 4.97
C ARG A 560 0.77 -20.29 5.45
N LYS A 561 1.50 -21.39 5.62
CA LYS A 561 2.90 -21.38 6.06
C LYS A 561 3.86 -20.79 5.03
N GLN A 562 3.53 -20.82 3.74
CA GLN A 562 4.34 -20.19 2.68
C GLN A 562 4.00 -18.72 2.41
N GLN A 563 2.88 -18.20 2.93
CA GLN A 563 2.46 -16.82 2.70
C GLN A 563 2.88 -15.83 3.80
N GLU A 564 3.20 -16.32 5.01
CA GLU A 564 3.52 -15.45 6.15
C GLU A 564 5.03 -15.20 6.35
N HIS A 565 5.91 -15.82 5.57
CA HIS A 565 7.34 -15.84 5.87
C HIS A 565 8.27 -14.91 5.06
N ASP A 566 7.78 -14.05 4.17
CA ASP A 566 8.66 -13.19 3.36
C ASP A 566 7.95 -11.92 2.85
N TRP A 567 7.48 -11.06 3.76
CA TRP A 567 7.00 -9.72 3.41
C TRP A 567 8.15 -8.71 3.55
N ASP A 568 8.83 -8.51 2.43
CA ASP A 568 9.61 -7.32 2.17
C ASP A 568 8.68 -6.30 1.49
N SER A 569 8.55 -5.07 2.01
CA SER A 569 7.70 -4.01 1.44
C SER A 569 8.11 -3.59 0.02
N SER A 570 9.24 -4.13 -0.46
CA SER A 570 9.85 -3.89 -1.76
C SER A 570 9.13 -4.52 -2.96
N TYR A 571 8.30 -5.57 -2.79
CA TYR A 571 7.65 -6.29 -3.91
C TYR A 571 6.16 -6.58 -3.69
N PHE A 572 5.29 -6.30 -4.68
CA PHE A 572 3.86 -6.66 -4.58
C PHE A 572 3.50 -8.02 -5.19
N VAL A 573 4.29 -8.52 -6.16
CA VAL A 573 4.33 -9.94 -6.56
C VAL A 573 5.67 -10.48 -6.08
N ASN A 574 5.65 -11.39 -5.11
CA ASN A 574 6.85 -12.07 -4.61
C ASN A 574 6.61 -13.58 -4.66
N THR A 575 6.96 -14.20 -5.78
CA THR A 575 6.76 -15.63 -6.03
C THR A 575 8.04 -16.24 -6.58
N ILE A 576 8.16 -17.57 -6.50
CA ILE A 576 9.36 -18.28 -6.98
C ILE A 576 9.58 -18.02 -8.48
N GLY A 577 8.51 -17.96 -9.27
CA GLY A 577 8.59 -17.72 -10.72
C GLY A 577 8.66 -16.24 -11.13
N CYS A 578 8.30 -15.31 -10.24
CA CYS A 578 8.21 -13.88 -10.57
C CYS A 578 8.32 -12.97 -9.34
N LYS A 579 9.17 -11.94 -9.43
CA LYS A 579 9.29 -10.86 -8.45
C LYS A 579 9.10 -9.48 -9.10
N MET A 580 8.02 -8.77 -8.77
CA MET A 580 7.73 -7.42 -9.30
C MET A 580 7.87 -6.37 -8.20
N PRO A 581 8.73 -5.35 -8.38
CA PRO A 581 8.95 -4.32 -7.37
C PRO A 581 7.70 -3.45 -7.19
N SER A 582 7.50 -2.97 -5.97
CA SER A 582 6.43 -2.04 -5.62
C SER A 582 6.95 -0.60 -5.71
N PHE A 583 6.25 0.24 -6.47
CA PHE A 583 6.50 1.67 -6.52
C PHE A 583 5.37 2.41 -5.80
N PRO A 584 5.68 3.48 -5.04
CA PRO A 584 4.66 4.34 -4.48
C PRO A 584 3.89 5.05 -5.60
N VAL A 585 2.62 5.35 -5.37
CA VAL A 585 1.75 6.04 -6.35
C VAL A 585 2.36 7.40 -6.72
N ASN A 586 2.78 8.16 -5.72
CA ASN A 586 3.49 9.44 -5.86
C ASN A 586 4.90 9.32 -5.26
N SER A 587 5.87 9.98 -5.87
CA SER A 587 7.21 10.15 -5.31
C SER A 587 7.85 11.44 -5.83
N VAL A 588 8.83 11.97 -5.09
CA VAL A 588 9.60 13.17 -5.47
C VAL A 588 10.23 13.02 -6.87
N HIS A 589 10.56 11.80 -7.29
CA HIS A 589 11.15 11.51 -8.60
C HIS A 589 10.17 11.71 -9.76
N ILE A 590 8.86 11.60 -9.49
CA ILE A 590 7.79 11.69 -10.48
C ILE A 590 7.17 13.08 -10.53
N GLU A 591 7.24 13.86 -9.44
CA GLU A 591 6.64 15.21 -9.34
C GLU A 591 7.02 16.13 -10.51
N LYS A 592 8.26 16.03 -11.02
CA LYS A 592 8.72 16.80 -12.19
C LYS A 592 7.93 16.52 -13.48
N PHE A 593 7.27 15.38 -13.58
CA PHE A 593 6.39 15.01 -14.70
C PHE A 593 4.92 15.36 -14.45
N MET A 594 4.57 15.78 -13.23
CA MET A 594 3.22 16.11 -12.77
C MET A 594 2.99 17.62 -12.81
N SER A 595 2.95 18.20 -14.01
CA SER A 595 2.58 19.62 -14.21
C SER A 595 1.08 19.78 -14.50
N VAL A 596 0.51 20.95 -14.20
CA VAL A 596 -0.91 21.24 -14.46
C VAL A 596 -1.16 21.24 -15.97
N TYR A 597 -1.87 20.22 -16.46
CA TYR A 597 -2.29 20.14 -17.85
C TYR A 597 -3.33 21.22 -18.18
N LYS A 598 -3.13 21.91 -19.31
CA LYS A 598 -4.00 23.00 -19.81
C LYS A 598 -5.42 22.52 -20.13
N PRO A 599 -6.45 23.40 -20.02
CA PRO A 599 -7.86 23.02 -20.14
C PRO A 599 -8.23 22.36 -21.49
N PRO A 600 -9.32 21.57 -21.51
CA PRO A 600 -9.73 20.77 -22.65
C PRO A 600 -10.09 21.62 -23.88
N VAL A 601 -10.11 20.97 -25.05
CA VAL A 601 -10.63 21.55 -26.28
C VAL A 601 -12.13 21.77 -26.12
N GLN A 602 -12.59 23.01 -26.20
CA GLN A 602 -14.01 23.33 -26.16
C GLN A 602 -14.66 22.98 -27.51
N CYS A 603 -15.59 22.03 -27.50
CA CYS A 603 -16.37 21.65 -28.69
C CYS A 603 -17.46 22.70 -28.99
N SER A 604 -17.92 22.75 -30.23
CA SER A 604 -18.98 23.68 -30.66
C SER A 604 -20.33 23.28 -30.04
N THR A 605 -21.22 24.25 -29.78
CA THR A 605 -22.50 24.00 -29.10
C THR A 605 -23.47 23.20 -30.00
N PRO A 606 -23.94 22.00 -29.64
CA PRO A 606 -24.85 21.21 -30.48
C PRO A 606 -26.26 21.82 -30.53
N MET A 607 -26.87 21.84 -31.74
CA MET A 607 -28.25 22.31 -31.91
C MET A 607 -29.29 21.27 -31.50
N THR A 608 -28.97 19.98 -31.64
CA THR A 608 -29.91 18.87 -31.39
C THR A 608 -29.48 18.01 -30.22
N LYS A 609 -30.46 17.45 -29.51
CA LYS A 609 -30.26 16.48 -28.42
C LYS A 609 -31.11 15.24 -28.66
N THR A 610 -30.72 14.16 -28.00
CA THR A 610 -31.39 12.87 -28.08
C THR A 610 -31.56 12.25 -26.69
N ASP A 611 -32.60 11.43 -26.54
CA ASP A 611 -32.77 10.51 -25.42
C ASP A 611 -32.62 9.06 -25.94
N SER A 612 -33.30 8.09 -25.31
CA SER A 612 -33.27 6.68 -25.73
C SER A 612 -33.73 6.47 -27.18
N ASN A 613 -34.80 7.13 -27.62
CA ASN A 613 -35.43 6.90 -28.95
C ASN A 613 -35.88 8.19 -29.66
N ASN A 614 -35.72 9.35 -29.04
CA ASN A 614 -36.20 10.63 -29.54
C ASN A 614 -35.07 11.58 -29.90
N LEU A 615 -35.36 12.47 -30.85
CA LEU A 615 -34.50 13.55 -31.33
C LEU A 615 -35.31 14.85 -31.34
N TRP A 616 -34.70 15.96 -30.91
CA TRP A 616 -35.30 17.29 -30.97
C TRP A 616 -34.26 18.41 -31.04
N ILE A 617 -34.71 19.63 -31.36
CA ILE A 617 -33.91 20.85 -31.32
C ILE A 617 -33.89 21.38 -29.88
N ALA A 618 -32.71 21.49 -29.29
CA ALA A 618 -32.56 21.72 -27.85
C ALA A 618 -32.23 23.17 -27.45
N LEU A 619 -31.75 23.98 -28.39
CA LEU A 619 -31.39 25.37 -28.16
C LEU A 619 -32.61 26.27 -28.15
N ASN A 620 -32.65 27.30 -27.31
CA ASN A 620 -33.71 28.30 -27.34
C ASN A 620 -33.51 29.31 -28.51
N GLU A 621 -34.49 30.19 -28.75
CA GLU A 621 -34.44 31.15 -29.87
C GLU A 621 -33.21 32.06 -29.82
N THR A 622 -32.82 32.53 -28.62
CA THR A 622 -31.64 33.40 -28.45
C THR A 622 -30.32 32.67 -28.72
N GLU A 623 -30.22 31.40 -28.36
CA GLU A 623 -29.05 30.55 -28.60
C GLU A 623 -28.95 30.16 -30.08
N LEU A 624 -30.09 29.93 -30.75
CA LEU A 624 -30.16 29.65 -32.18
C LEU A 624 -29.67 30.85 -33.02
N ASP A 625 -30.00 32.08 -32.62
CA ASP A 625 -29.45 33.28 -33.26
C ASP A 625 -27.95 33.42 -32.96
N LEU A 626 -27.54 33.28 -31.69
CA LEU A 626 -26.16 33.45 -31.26
C LEU A 626 -25.17 32.49 -31.93
N PHE A 627 -25.49 31.19 -31.98
CA PHE A 627 -24.57 30.16 -32.46
C PHE A 627 -24.74 29.83 -33.95
N TYR A 628 -25.94 30.02 -34.51
CA TYR A 628 -26.28 29.57 -35.86
C TYR A 628 -26.91 30.66 -36.76
N GLY A 629 -27.11 31.88 -36.24
CA GLY A 629 -27.64 33.01 -37.01
C GLY A 629 -29.12 32.86 -37.41
N VAL A 630 -29.88 32.03 -36.69
CA VAL A 630 -31.31 31.80 -36.96
C VAL A 630 -32.16 32.79 -36.16
N LYS A 631 -32.59 33.86 -36.82
CA LYS A 631 -33.39 34.94 -36.18
C LYS A 631 -34.85 34.59 -35.94
N ASN A 632 -35.42 33.69 -36.75
CA ASN A 632 -36.80 33.24 -36.62
C ASN A 632 -36.86 31.71 -36.73
N VAL A 633 -37.33 31.03 -35.69
CA VAL A 633 -37.41 29.57 -35.64
C VAL A 633 -38.31 28.96 -36.71
N SER A 634 -39.25 29.72 -37.26
CA SER A 634 -40.12 29.29 -38.35
C SER A 634 -39.35 29.06 -39.66
N GLU A 635 -38.16 29.65 -39.79
CA GLU A 635 -37.27 29.50 -40.95
C GLU A 635 -36.44 28.21 -40.87
N LEU A 636 -36.40 27.56 -39.70
CA LEU A 636 -35.55 26.41 -39.42
C LEU A 636 -36.26 25.10 -39.78
N MET A 637 -35.72 24.39 -40.77
CA MET A 637 -36.16 23.05 -41.13
C MET A 637 -35.03 22.04 -40.93
N CYS A 638 -35.27 21.05 -40.08
CA CYS A 638 -34.36 19.94 -39.83
C CYS A 638 -34.90 18.65 -40.44
N CYS A 639 -33.99 17.80 -40.89
CA CYS A 639 -34.31 16.47 -41.37
C CYS A 639 -33.23 15.50 -40.94
N PHE A 640 -33.59 14.24 -40.70
CA PHE A 640 -32.62 13.19 -40.46
C PHE A 640 -32.67 12.12 -41.56
N TYR A 641 -31.52 11.53 -41.82
CA TYR A 641 -31.30 10.46 -42.80
C TYR A 641 -30.67 9.25 -42.08
N PRO A 642 -31.20 8.03 -42.26
CA PRO A 642 -30.57 6.83 -41.71
C PRO A 642 -29.18 6.61 -42.32
N LEU A 643 -28.21 6.24 -41.48
CA LEU A 643 -26.85 5.98 -41.90
C LEU A 643 -26.63 4.47 -42.10
N TYR A 644 -26.05 4.09 -43.25
CA TYR A 644 -25.74 2.70 -43.56
C TYR A 644 -24.25 2.49 -43.79
N ARG A 645 -23.74 1.36 -43.31
CA ARG A 645 -22.36 0.92 -43.48
C ARG A 645 -22.19 0.30 -44.88
N GLN A 646 -21.32 0.89 -45.72
CA GLN A 646 -20.95 0.31 -47.02
C GLN A 646 -19.74 -0.61 -46.89
N SER A 647 -18.74 -0.15 -46.13
CA SER A 647 -17.55 -0.90 -45.75
C SER A 647 -17.08 -0.40 -44.38
N ASP A 648 -16.03 -1.01 -43.84
CA ASP A 648 -15.50 -0.58 -42.54
C ASP A 648 -14.98 0.85 -42.54
N ASP A 649 -14.48 1.35 -43.67
CA ASP A 649 -13.90 2.70 -43.77
C ASP A 649 -14.87 3.73 -44.33
N LYS A 650 -16.12 3.31 -44.63
CA LYS A 650 -17.10 4.14 -45.31
C LYS A 650 -18.54 3.83 -44.91
N SER A 651 -19.19 4.84 -44.34
CA SER A 651 -20.64 4.89 -44.13
C SER A 651 -21.23 6.06 -44.92
N GLN A 652 -22.47 5.92 -45.37
CA GLN A 652 -23.17 6.98 -46.09
C GLN A 652 -24.64 7.08 -45.64
N PRO A 653 -25.21 8.29 -45.61
CA PRO A 653 -26.64 8.47 -45.35
C PRO A 653 -27.46 7.99 -46.55
N ASP A 654 -28.60 7.36 -46.28
CA ASP A 654 -29.59 7.04 -47.30
C ASP A 654 -30.47 8.27 -47.56
N THR A 655 -30.14 8.97 -48.63
CA THR A 655 -30.85 10.20 -49.04
C THR A 655 -32.27 9.92 -49.55
N THR A 656 -32.64 8.65 -49.79
CA THR A 656 -34.00 8.29 -50.23
C THR A 656 -34.99 8.23 -49.06
N LYS A 657 -34.49 8.09 -47.83
CA LYS A 657 -35.29 8.04 -46.60
C LYS A 657 -34.95 9.25 -45.74
N SER A 658 -35.87 10.21 -45.66
CA SER A 658 -35.73 11.36 -44.76
C SER A 658 -36.98 11.56 -43.93
N THR A 659 -36.79 12.03 -42.70
CA THR A 659 -37.89 12.46 -41.83
C THR A 659 -37.62 13.89 -41.36
N ASN A 660 -38.57 14.77 -41.62
CA ASN A 660 -38.46 16.19 -41.29
C ASN A 660 -39.03 16.47 -39.89
N PHE A 661 -38.44 17.41 -39.18
CA PHE A 661 -38.93 17.90 -37.90
C PHE A 661 -38.58 19.39 -37.72
N THR A 662 -39.37 20.08 -36.90
CA THR A 662 -39.29 21.53 -36.70
C THR A 662 -39.04 21.86 -35.23
N TYR A 663 -38.71 23.11 -34.95
CA TYR A 663 -38.56 23.62 -33.58
C TYR A 663 -39.78 23.29 -32.71
N GLY A 664 -39.53 22.92 -31.45
CA GLY A 664 -40.55 22.55 -30.46
C GLY A 664 -41.19 21.16 -30.65
N LYS A 665 -40.84 20.40 -31.69
CA LYS A 665 -41.31 19.02 -31.90
C LYS A 665 -40.24 17.99 -31.61
N THR A 666 -40.64 16.91 -30.95
CA THR A 666 -39.83 15.73 -30.70
C THR A 666 -40.18 14.65 -31.73
N VAL A 667 -39.17 14.05 -32.35
CA VAL A 667 -39.35 12.99 -33.36
C VAL A 667 -38.73 11.67 -32.89
N ALA A 668 -39.47 10.57 -33.08
CA ALA A 668 -38.98 9.24 -32.78
C ALA A 668 -38.07 8.71 -33.89
N VAL A 669 -37.00 8.03 -33.52
CA VAL A 669 -35.99 7.49 -34.44
C VAL A 669 -35.88 5.98 -34.25
N ASN A 670 -36.15 5.22 -35.31
CA ASN A 670 -36.14 3.75 -35.31
C ASN A 670 -34.90 3.16 -36.02
N TYR A 671 -33.84 3.96 -36.18
CA TYR A 671 -32.61 3.56 -36.85
C TYR A 671 -31.44 3.64 -35.87
N GLU A 672 -30.47 2.74 -35.98
CA GLU A 672 -29.31 2.72 -35.08
C GLU A 672 -28.47 3.99 -35.20
N PHE A 673 -28.28 4.49 -36.43
CA PHE A 673 -27.50 5.69 -36.70
C PHE A 673 -28.25 6.61 -37.65
N VAL A 674 -28.23 7.91 -37.38
CA VAL A 674 -28.83 8.93 -38.25
C VAL A 674 -27.90 10.14 -38.42
N GLU A 675 -27.89 10.71 -39.62
CA GLU A 675 -27.31 12.01 -39.93
C GLU A 675 -28.43 13.07 -39.91
N VAL A 676 -28.27 14.11 -39.10
CA VAL A 676 -29.20 15.23 -38.98
C VAL A 676 -28.64 16.42 -39.74
N VAL A 677 -29.46 17.01 -40.61
CA VAL A 677 -29.12 18.18 -41.41
C VAL A 677 -30.22 19.23 -41.25
N CYS A 678 -29.82 20.45 -40.92
CA CYS A 678 -30.74 21.57 -40.80
C CYS A 678 -30.36 22.72 -41.72
N ARG A 679 -31.39 23.39 -42.25
CA ARG A 679 -31.30 24.51 -43.18
C ARG A 679 -32.22 25.63 -42.70
N SER A 680 -31.80 26.86 -42.92
CA SER A 680 -32.64 28.04 -42.71
C SER A 680 -33.11 28.58 -44.06
N SER A 681 -34.37 29.01 -44.18
CA SER A 681 -34.87 29.61 -45.42
C SER A 681 -34.13 30.90 -45.82
N SER A 682 -33.48 31.57 -44.87
CA SER A 682 -32.67 32.78 -45.10
C SER A 682 -31.26 32.52 -45.64
N THR A 683 -30.78 31.26 -45.63
CA THR A 683 -29.44 30.90 -46.14
C THR A 683 -29.53 29.72 -47.10
N SER A 684 -28.86 29.78 -48.26
CA SER A 684 -28.92 28.72 -49.28
C SER A 684 -28.13 27.45 -48.93
N GLY A 685 -27.57 27.35 -47.72
CA GLY A 685 -26.65 26.30 -47.28
C GLY A 685 -27.13 25.49 -46.08
N ILE A 686 -26.37 24.42 -45.76
CA ILE A 686 -26.53 23.67 -44.52
C ILE A 686 -25.90 24.47 -43.38
N ILE A 687 -26.68 24.78 -42.35
CA ILE A 687 -26.20 25.54 -41.18
C ILE A 687 -25.81 24.64 -40.00
N TYR A 688 -26.34 23.42 -39.96
CA TYR A 688 -26.00 22.43 -38.94
C TYR A 688 -26.02 21.02 -39.53
N LYS A 689 -25.01 20.22 -39.20
CA LYS A 689 -24.88 18.83 -39.62
C LYS A 689 -24.22 17.99 -38.52
N ASP A 690 -24.95 17.02 -37.97
CA ASP A 690 -24.47 16.18 -36.88
C ASP A 690 -24.98 14.74 -37.01
N HIS A 691 -24.46 13.82 -36.19
CA HIS A 691 -24.88 12.41 -36.20
C HIS A 691 -25.27 11.96 -34.80
N HIS A 692 -26.30 11.11 -34.73
CA HIS A 692 -26.79 10.54 -33.47
C HIS A 692 -26.97 9.03 -33.59
N PHE A 693 -26.90 8.36 -32.45
CA PHE A 693 -27.10 6.91 -32.32
C PHE A 693 -28.27 6.57 -31.41
N PHE A 694 -28.89 5.43 -31.70
CA PHE A 694 -30.00 4.81 -30.99
C PHE A 694 -29.85 3.29 -31.05
N PHE A 695 -30.66 2.56 -30.29
CA PHE A 695 -30.62 1.09 -30.29
C PHE A 695 -31.96 0.51 -30.72
N PRO A 696 -32.13 0.14 -32.00
CA PRO A 696 -33.32 -0.56 -32.44
C PRO A 696 -33.30 -2.02 -31.95
N PRO A 697 -34.47 -2.60 -31.61
CA PRO A 697 -34.57 -4.01 -31.31
C PRO A 697 -34.23 -4.85 -32.55
N LEU A 698 -33.39 -5.86 -32.37
CA LEU A 698 -33.16 -6.91 -33.38
C LEU A 698 -34.45 -7.72 -33.57
N SER A 699 -34.74 -8.13 -34.81
CA SER A 699 -35.90 -8.95 -35.16
C SER A 699 -36.02 -10.18 -34.23
N GLU A 700 -37.24 -10.46 -33.74
CA GLU A 700 -37.54 -11.47 -32.72
C GLU A 700 -36.84 -12.82 -32.96
N SER A 701 -35.82 -13.12 -32.14
CA SER A 701 -35.40 -14.48 -31.90
C SER A 701 -36.25 -15.06 -30.76
N ASN A 702 -36.94 -16.15 -31.06
CA ASN A 702 -37.76 -16.90 -30.11
C ASN A 702 -36.95 -17.27 -28.86
N VAL A 703 -37.16 -16.55 -27.75
CA VAL A 703 -36.49 -16.84 -26.48
C VAL A 703 -37.21 -18.02 -25.82
N ARG A 704 -36.59 -19.20 -25.85
CA ARG A 704 -36.87 -20.29 -24.90
C ARG A 704 -35.64 -20.53 -24.00
N ASP A 705 -35.96 -20.73 -22.72
CA ASP A 705 -35.21 -21.33 -21.60
C ASP A 705 -34.09 -20.57 -20.85
N VAL A 706 -34.50 -19.88 -19.77
CA VAL A 706 -34.50 -20.30 -18.34
C VAL A 706 -33.20 -20.92 -17.74
N ASN A 707 -32.02 -20.73 -18.33
CA ASN A 707 -30.75 -20.97 -17.60
C ASN A 707 -30.01 -19.65 -17.29
N TYR A 708 -29.46 -19.54 -16.08
CA TYR A 708 -28.68 -18.39 -15.60
C TYR A 708 -27.45 -18.17 -16.50
N LYS A 709 -27.44 -17.06 -17.24
CA LYS A 709 -26.38 -16.65 -18.16
C LYS A 709 -25.71 -15.39 -17.60
N PRO A 710 -24.45 -15.43 -17.13
CA PRO A 710 -23.78 -14.23 -16.64
C PRO A 710 -23.51 -13.28 -17.82
N ASN A 711 -23.78 -11.99 -17.61
CA ASN A 711 -23.43 -10.93 -18.55
C ASN A 711 -21.94 -10.60 -18.45
N VAL A 712 -21.35 -10.14 -19.56
CA VAL A 712 -19.94 -9.73 -19.59
C VAL A 712 -19.85 -8.34 -20.19
N MET A 713 -19.22 -7.43 -19.45
CA MET A 713 -18.97 -6.06 -19.89
C MET A 713 -17.51 -5.71 -19.67
N VAL A 714 -16.80 -5.37 -20.74
CA VAL A 714 -15.41 -4.91 -20.71
C VAL A 714 -15.39 -3.44 -21.10
N ILE A 715 -14.86 -2.59 -20.23
CA ILE A 715 -14.59 -1.17 -20.50
C ILE A 715 -13.08 -0.95 -20.42
N GLY A 716 -12.48 -0.66 -21.57
CA GLY A 716 -11.05 -0.49 -21.72
C GLY A 716 -10.64 0.96 -21.96
N LEU A 717 -9.51 1.35 -21.38
CA LEU A 717 -8.84 2.62 -21.61
C LEU A 717 -7.42 2.36 -22.14
N ASP A 718 -7.09 2.95 -23.28
CA ASP A 718 -5.81 2.79 -23.95
C ASP A 718 -4.66 3.50 -23.19
N SER A 719 -3.46 2.92 -23.16
CA SER A 719 -2.23 3.62 -22.77
C SER A 719 -2.14 4.10 -21.31
N ILE A 720 -2.92 3.53 -20.40
CA ILE A 720 -2.90 3.87 -18.97
C ILE A 720 -2.25 2.74 -18.14
N SER A 721 -1.15 3.06 -17.44
CA SER A 721 -0.56 2.14 -16.46
C SER A 721 -1.40 2.08 -15.18
N ARG A 722 -1.21 1.02 -14.38
CA ARG A 722 -1.85 0.92 -13.07
C ARG A 722 -1.65 2.17 -12.21
N LEU A 723 -0.41 2.59 -12.00
CA LEU A 723 -0.15 3.75 -11.14
C LEU A 723 -0.56 5.07 -11.79
N ASN A 724 -0.53 5.20 -13.11
CA ASN A 724 -1.08 6.37 -13.80
C ASN A 724 -2.59 6.49 -13.57
N PHE A 725 -3.33 5.38 -13.59
CA PHE A 725 -4.77 5.37 -13.27
C PHE A 725 -5.03 5.84 -11.83
N HIS A 726 -4.26 5.34 -10.86
CA HIS A 726 -4.34 5.82 -9.46
C HIS A 726 -4.00 7.30 -9.28
N ARG A 727 -3.10 7.85 -10.12
CA ARG A 727 -2.73 9.28 -10.07
C ARG A 727 -3.72 10.20 -10.77
N GLN A 728 -4.06 9.88 -12.01
CA GLN A 728 -4.81 10.77 -12.91
C GLN A 728 -6.31 10.54 -12.82
N MET A 729 -6.76 9.35 -12.40
CA MET A 729 -8.18 9.00 -12.35
C MET A 729 -8.61 8.52 -10.94
N ASN A 730 -8.26 9.32 -9.93
CA ASN A 730 -8.42 8.93 -8.52
C ASN A 730 -9.90 8.82 -8.10
N LYS A 731 -10.82 9.57 -8.71
CA LYS A 731 -12.27 9.48 -8.44
C LYS A 731 -12.80 8.15 -8.95
N SER A 732 -12.44 7.78 -10.17
CA SER A 732 -12.82 6.49 -10.78
C SER A 732 -12.25 5.30 -9.99
N VAL A 733 -10.99 5.39 -9.55
CA VAL A 733 -10.38 4.37 -8.67
C VAL A 733 -11.12 4.26 -7.34
N SER A 734 -11.51 5.39 -6.74
CA SER A 734 -12.29 5.40 -5.51
C SER A 734 -13.65 4.71 -5.68
N VAL A 735 -14.37 4.98 -6.79
CA VAL A 735 -15.63 4.30 -7.11
C VAL A 735 -15.40 2.78 -7.23
N LEU A 736 -14.41 2.36 -8.01
CA LEU A 736 -14.11 0.94 -8.21
C LEU A 736 -13.78 0.22 -6.90
N LEU A 737 -12.85 0.76 -6.11
CA LEU A 737 -12.37 0.08 -4.89
C LEU A 737 -13.32 0.23 -3.70
N ASN A 738 -13.85 1.44 -3.47
CA ASN A 738 -14.62 1.74 -2.27
C ASN A 738 -16.11 1.42 -2.43
N GLN A 739 -16.71 1.75 -3.58
CA GLN A 739 -18.14 1.54 -3.82
C GLN A 739 -18.41 0.15 -4.43
N LEU A 740 -17.72 -0.19 -5.53
CA LEU A 740 -17.98 -1.43 -6.29
C LEU A 740 -17.20 -2.64 -5.78
N LYS A 741 -16.26 -2.45 -4.83
CA LYS A 741 -15.41 -3.51 -4.26
C LYS A 741 -14.66 -4.31 -5.33
N ALA A 742 -14.18 -3.63 -6.36
CA ALA A 742 -13.44 -4.22 -7.46
C ALA A 742 -12.17 -4.94 -6.99
N ILE A 743 -11.87 -6.06 -7.63
CA ILE A 743 -10.66 -6.83 -7.41
C ILE A 743 -9.60 -6.33 -8.38
N GLU A 744 -8.60 -5.62 -7.84
CA GLU A 744 -7.44 -5.16 -8.59
C GLU A 744 -6.37 -6.27 -8.69
N LEU A 745 -5.91 -6.56 -9.90
CA LEU A 745 -4.77 -7.43 -10.16
C LEU A 745 -3.47 -6.62 -10.27
N PHE A 746 -2.61 -6.74 -9.27
CA PHE A 746 -1.35 -6.01 -9.20
C PHE A 746 -0.33 -6.55 -10.22
N GLY A 747 -0.30 -7.87 -10.43
CA GLY A 747 0.67 -8.53 -11.31
C GLY A 747 0.23 -8.66 -12.77
N PHE A 748 -0.71 -7.84 -13.24
CA PHE A 748 -1.17 -7.84 -14.63
C PHE A 748 -0.09 -7.21 -15.54
N ASN A 749 0.47 -8.01 -16.44
CA ASN A 749 1.59 -7.63 -17.30
C ASN A 749 1.19 -7.66 -18.77
N LYS A 750 1.64 -6.67 -19.52
CA LYS A 750 1.48 -6.67 -20.98
C LYS A 750 2.30 -7.78 -21.64
N VAL A 751 1.92 -8.18 -22.84
CA VAL A 751 2.61 -9.26 -23.57
C VAL A 751 3.40 -8.73 -24.78
N GLU A 752 3.04 -7.54 -25.30
CA GLU A 752 3.73 -6.90 -26.43
C GLU A 752 3.63 -5.36 -26.36
N ASP A 753 4.05 -4.65 -27.42
CA ASP A 753 4.25 -3.20 -27.47
C ASP A 753 2.95 -2.41 -27.31
N ASN A 754 2.10 -2.40 -28.35
CA ASN A 754 0.94 -1.51 -28.47
C ASN A 754 -0.40 -2.24 -28.24
N THR A 755 -1.52 -1.55 -28.48
CA THR A 755 -2.87 -2.06 -28.21
C THR A 755 -3.23 -3.34 -28.92
N TYR A 756 -2.94 -3.43 -30.22
CA TYR A 756 -3.30 -4.61 -31.03
C TYR A 756 -2.78 -5.94 -30.44
N PRO A 757 -1.47 -6.14 -30.28
CA PRO A 757 -0.92 -7.41 -29.79
C PRO A 757 -1.21 -7.68 -28.31
N ASN A 758 -1.68 -6.70 -27.53
CA ASN A 758 -2.13 -6.92 -26.14
C ASN A 758 -3.62 -7.31 -26.08
N LEU A 759 -4.48 -6.71 -26.92
CA LEU A 759 -5.91 -7.04 -26.95
C LEU A 759 -6.25 -8.27 -27.78
N ILE A 760 -5.49 -8.59 -28.83
CA ILE A 760 -5.71 -9.82 -29.61
C ILE A 760 -5.70 -11.09 -28.73
N PRO A 761 -4.76 -11.25 -27.78
CA PRO A 761 -4.82 -12.32 -26.79
C PRO A 761 -6.11 -12.37 -25.97
N VAL A 762 -6.67 -11.22 -25.56
CA VAL A 762 -7.94 -11.15 -24.82
C VAL A 762 -9.12 -11.58 -25.69
N LEU A 763 -9.06 -11.28 -26.99
CA LEU A 763 -10.17 -11.51 -27.91
C LEU A 763 -10.11 -12.86 -28.61
N THR A 764 -8.94 -13.48 -28.76
CA THR A 764 -8.79 -14.73 -29.53
C THR A 764 -8.01 -15.82 -28.80
N GLY A 765 -7.31 -15.50 -27.71
CA GLY A 765 -6.39 -16.41 -27.03
C GLY A 765 -5.07 -16.63 -27.79
N LEU A 766 -4.90 -16.01 -28.95
CA LEU A 766 -3.72 -16.10 -29.82
C LEU A 766 -2.82 -14.87 -29.67
N ASP A 767 -1.53 -15.01 -29.96
CA ASP A 767 -0.62 -13.87 -30.12
C ASP A 767 -0.69 -13.26 -31.54
N LYS A 768 0.02 -12.15 -31.72
CA LYS A 768 0.07 -11.41 -33.01
C LYS A 768 0.54 -12.27 -34.18
N LYS A 769 1.46 -13.20 -33.96
CA LYS A 769 2.00 -14.07 -35.01
C LYS A 769 1.01 -15.20 -35.32
N GLU A 770 0.51 -15.85 -34.27
CA GLU A 770 -0.48 -16.93 -34.37
C GLU A 770 -1.75 -16.49 -35.10
N ILE A 771 -2.31 -15.30 -34.80
CA ILE A 771 -3.49 -14.79 -35.53
C ILE A 771 -3.18 -14.46 -36.99
N GLY A 772 -1.96 -13.97 -37.26
CA GLY A 772 -1.49 -13.68 -38.61
C GLY A 772 -1.47 -14.95 -39.46
N ASP A 773 -0.86 -16.01 -38.93
CA ASP A 773 -0.78 -17.31 -39.59
C ASP A 773 -2.16 -17.99 -39.72
N ALA A 774 -3.05 -17.80 -38.73
CA ALA A 774 -4.36 -18.44 -38.69
C ALA A 774 -5.40 -17.83 -39.64
N CYS A 775 -5.58 -16.51 -39.62
CA CYS A 775 -6.70 -15.87 -40.35
C CYS A 775 -6.32 -14.57 -41.10
N VAL A 776 -5.20 -13.93 -40.77
CA VAL A 776 -4.76 -12.64 -41.36
C VAL A 776 -3.33 -12.73 -41.95
N PRO A 777 -3.11 -13.57 -42.99
CA PRO A 777 -1.76 -13.88 -43.49
C PRO A 777 -1.06 -12.73 -44.22
N ASN A 778 -1.79 -11.67 -44.58
CA ASN A 778 -1.23 -10.47 -45.23
C ASN A 778 -2.03 -9.21 -44.87
N GLU A 779 -1.47 -8.04 -45.14
CA GLU A 779 -2.06 -6.73 -44.80
C GLU A 779 -3.40 -6.43 -45.48
N LYS A 780 -3.68 -7.08 -46.62
CA LYS A 780 -4.95 -6.97 -47.34
C LYS A 780 -6.05 -7.87 -46.77
N SER A 781 -5.68 -8.81 -45.89
CA SER A 781 -6.61 -9.74 -45.27
C SER A 781 -7.56 -9.00 -44.33
N ARG A 782 -8.78 -9.53 -44.22
CA ARG A 782 -9.85 -9.01 -43.36
C ARG A 782 -10.05 -9.97 -42.20
N PHE A 783 -10.61 -9.48 -41.09
CA PHE A 783 -10.76 -10.24 -39.86
C PHE A 783 -11.99 -11.17 -39.84
N ASP A 784 -12.82 -11.17 -40.89
CA ASP A 784 -14.06 -11.97 -40.97
C ASP A 784 -13.87 -13.50 -40.81
N ARG A 785 -12.65 -14.01 -41.01
CA ARG A 785 -12.32 -15.44 -40.84
C ARG A 785 -11.73 -15.77 -39.46
N CYS A 786 -11.48 -14.76 -38.64
CA CYS A 786 -10.93 -14.94 -37.31
C CYS A 786 -12.05 -15.30 -36.34
N HIS A 787 -11.73 -16.16 -35.37
CA HIS A 787 -12.65 -16.54 -34.30
C HIS A 787 -12.36 -15.72 -33.05
N PHE A 788 -13.31 -14.88 -32.67
CA PHE A 788 -13.22 -14.01 -31.52
C PHE A 788 -14.09 -14.50 -30.37
N ILE A 789 -13.82 -14.02 -29.16
CA ILE A 789 -14.54 -14.37 -27.94
C ILE A 789 -16.03 -14.03 -28.05
N TRP A 790 -16.38 -12.93 -28.73
CA TRP A 790 -17.78 -12.58 -28.97
C TRP A 790 -18.50 -13.58 -29.88
N ASP A 791 -17.79 -14.32 -30.76
CA ASP A 791 -18.43 -15.35 -31.58
C ASP A 791 -18.93 -16.51 -30.70
N ILE A 792 -18.17 -16.86 -29.65
CA ILE A 792 -18.58 -17.87 -28.65
C ILE A 792 -19.88 -17.41 -27.97
N PHE A 793 -19.91 -16.17 -27.47
CA PHE A 793 -21.11 -15.62 -26.84
C PHE A 793 -22.28 -15.49 -27.83
N LYS A 794 -22.00 -15.12 -29.08
CA LYS A 794 -23.01 -15.04 -30.14
C LYS A 794 -23.65 -16.40 -30.42
N HIS A 795 -22.84 -17.47 -30.50
CA HIS A 795 -23.34 -18.85 -30.65
C HIS A 795 -24.20 -19.29 -29.46
N LEU A 796 -23.99 -18.71 -28.28
CA LEU A 796 -24.80 -18.93 -27.08
C LEU A 796 -26.01 -17.99 -26.96
N ASN A 797 -26.40 -17.31 -28.05
CA ASN A 797 -27.51 -16.35 -28.12
C ASN A 797 -27.37 -15.13 -27.21
N TYR A 798 -26.15 -14.65 -26.95
CA TYR A 798 -25.94 -13.34 -26.35
C TYR A 798 -26.05 -12.24 -27.42
N SER A 799 -26.54 -11.07 -27.00
CA SER A 799 -26.36 -9.84 -27.80
C SER A 799 -24.90 -9.40 -27.70
N THR A 800 -24.24 -9.21 -28.84
CA THR A 800 -22.82 -8.84 -28.88
C THR A 800 -22.62 -7.38 -29.29
N LEU A 801 -21.68 -6.70 -28.64
CA LEU A 801 -21.35 -5.31 -28.93
C LEU A 801 -19.84 -5.09 -28.96
N PHE A 802 -19.36 -4.38 -29.97
CA PHE A 802 -18.00 -3.87 -30.06
C PHE A 802 -18.02 -2.37 -30.38
N ALA A 803 -17.35 -1.57 -29.56
CA ALA A 803 -17.37 -0.11 -29.69
C ALA A 803 -16.01 0.51 -29.37
N GLU A 804 -15.55 1.35 -30.29
CA GLU A 804 -14.33 2.15 -30.17
C GLU A 804 -14.67 3.61 -30.41
N ASP A 805 -14.10 4.53 -29.63
CA ASP A 805 -14.32 5.97 -29.77
C ASP A 805 -13.44 6.62 -30.87
N THR A 806 -12.53 5.86 -31.47
CA THR A 806 -11.68 6.30 -32.59
C THR A 806 -11.75 5.31 -33.75
N ALA A 807 -11.97 5.81 -34.97
CA ALA A 807 -12.01 4.98 -36.18
C ALA A 807 -10.66 4.95 -36.90
N TRP A 808 -9.91 6.07 -36.91
CA TRP A 808 -8.58 6.16 -37.53
C TRP A 808 -7.51 5.31 -36.80
N LEU A 809 -7.53 5.29 -35.47
CA LEU A 809 -6.61 4.47 -34.63
C LEU A 809 -7.23 3.12 -34.22
N GLY A 810 -8.39 2.75 -34.78
CA GLY A 810 -9.14 1.57 -34.34
C GLY A 810 -8.35 0.28 -34.43
N LEU A 811 -8.58 -0.61 -33.47
CA LEU A 811 -7.86 -1.86 -33.22
C LEU A 811 -7.67 -2.70 -34.49
N PHE A 812 -8.71 -2.82 -35.32
CA PHE A 812 -8.71 -3.66 -36.51
C PHE A 812 -8.47 -2.91 -37.82
N ASN A 813 -8.33 -1.58 -37.78
CA ASN A 813 -8.37 -0.72 -38.96
C ASN A 813 -7.10 0.12 -39.15
N TYR A 814 -6.30 0.31 -38.09
CA TYR A 814 -5.02 0.99 -38.21
C TYR A 814 -4.07 0.21 -39.14
N PHE A 815 -3.93 0.70 -40.39
CA PHE A 815 -3.20 0.06 -41.50
C PHE A 815 -3.63 -1.38 -41.84
N ARG A 816 -4.89 -1.73 -41.53
CA ARG A 816 -5.47 -3.05 -41.82
C ARG A 816 -6.86 -2.91 -42.40
N GLY A 817 -7.34 -3.98 -43.02
CA GLY A 817 -8.63 -3.95 -43.68
C GLY A 817 -9.86 -4.05 -42.77
N GLY A 818 -9.72 -4.24 -41.46
CA GLY A 818 -10.90 -4.43 -40.60
C GLY A 818 -11.82 -5.56 -41.07
N PHE A 819 -13.14 -5.31 -41.05
CA PHE A 819 -14.17 -6.31 -41.36
C PHE A 819 -14.94 -6.00 -42.64
N ILE A 820 -15.36 -7.03 -43.37
CA ILE A 820 -16.32 -6.89 -44.48
C ILE A 820 -17.74 -6.89 -43.92
N LYS A 821 -18.07 -7.88 -43.09
CA LYS A 821 -19.34 -8.00 -42.39
C LYS A 821 -19.27 -7.29 -41.04
N GLN A 822 -20.42 -6.89 -40.51
CA GLN A 822 -20.47 -6.36 -39.15
C GLN A 822 -20.05 -7.47 -38.16
N PRO A 823 -19.06 -7.26 -37.28
CA PRO A 823 -18.51 -8.31 -36.42
C PRO A 823 -19.42 -8.69 -35.24
N THR A 824 -20.24 -7.76 -34.77
CA THR A 824 -21.12 -7.90 -33.60
C THR A 824 -22.52 -7.38 -33.92
N ASP A 825 -23.53 -7.65 -33.07
CA ASP A 825 -24.89 -7.15 -33.29
C ASP A 825 -24.97 -5.62 -33.29
N TYR A 826 -24.21 -4.99 -32.40
CA TYR A 826 -24.06 -3.55 -32.31
C TYR A 826 -22.59 -3.18 -32.55
N TYR A 827 -22.36 -2.25 -33.47
CA TYR A 827 -21.00 -1.88 -33.88
C TYR A 827 -20.90 -0.37 -34.05
N LEU A 828 -20.15 0.31 -33.18
CA LEU A 828 -20.11 1.78 -33.12
C LEU A 828 -19.38 2.43 -34.32
N ARG A 829 -18.51 1.68 -35.02
CA ARG A 829 -17.63 2.24 -36.06
C ARG A 829 -18.35 3.07 -37.15
N PRO A 830 -19.52 2.68 -37.69
CA PRO A 830 -20.14 3.39 -38.81
C PRO A 830 -20.37 4.87 -38.56
N ILE A 831 -20.76 5.25 -37.33
CA ILE A 831 -20.98 6.66 -36.96
C ILE A 831 -19.67 7.39 -36.66
N ILE A 832 -18.68 6.73 -36.06
CA ILE A 832 -17.37 7.35 -35.75
C ILE A 832 -16.63 7.72 -37.03
N VAL A 833 -16.64 6.85 -38.05
CA VAL A 833 -16.04 7.12 -39.37
C VAL A 833 -16.63 8.38 -40.03
N THR A 834 -17.92 8.65 -39.83
CA THR A 834 -18.58 9.86 -40.35
C THR A 834 -18.32 11.08 -39.48
N LEU A 835 -18.27 10.92 -38.15
CA LEU A 835 -17.99 12.00 -37.22
C LEU A 835 -16.54 12.50 -37.35
N GLU A 836 -15.56 11.62 -37.55
CA GLU A 836 -14.17 12.03 -37.79
C GLU A 836 -14.00 12.92 -39.04
N LYS A 837 -14.93 12.82 -40.00
CA LYS A 837 -14.98 13.65 -41.22
C LYS A 837 -15.84 14.90 -41.08
N ASN A 838 -16.48 15.13 -39.93
CA ASN A 838 -17.28 16.31 -39.66
C ASN A 838 -16.37 17.55 -39.57
N LYS A 839 -16.86 18.72 -40.03
CA LYS A 839 -16.13 19.99 -39.99
C LYS A 839 -15.87 20.48 -38.56
N GLU A 840 -16.74 20.15 -37.62
CA GLU A 840 -16.62 20.58 -36.22
C GLU A 840 -15.69 19.70 -35.39
N THR A 841 -15.22 18.58 -35.96
CA THR A 841 -14.30 17.66 -35.29
C THR A 841 -12.95 18.33 -35.06
N LYS A 842 -12.45 18.24 -33.82
CA LYS A 842 -11.19 18.88 -33.41
C LYS A 842 -10.20 17.80 -33.00
N ARG A 843 -9.04 17.80 -33.66
CA ARG A 843 -7.94 16.87 -33.43
C ARG A 843 -6.82 17.54 -32.64
N ARG A 844 -6.20 16.80 -31.71
CA ARG A 844 -4.97 17.20 -31.02
C ARG A 844 -4.03 16.01 -30.97
N GLY A 845 -2.87 16.12 -31.62
CA GLY A 845 -1.98 14.98 -31.80
C GLY A 845 -2.60 13.94 -32.75
N ASN A 846 -2.64 12.69 -32.33
CA ASN A 846 -3.23 11.58 -33.06
C ASN A 846 -4.72 11.38 -32.77
N CYS A 847 -5.23 11.94 -31.67
CA CYS A 847 -6.59 11.71 -31.21
C CYS A 847 -7.57 12.85 -31.53
N PHE A 848 -8.84 12.50 -31.73
CA PHE A 848 -9.95 13.44 -31.87
C PHE A 848 -10.58 13.68 -30.50
N LEU A 849 -10.46 14.91 -29.99
CA LEU A 849 -11.01 15.29 -28.68
C LEU A 849 -12.46 15.75 -28.78
N CYS A 850 -12.83 16.35 -29.93
CA CYS A 850 -14.23 16.61 -30.29
C CYS A 850 -14.59 15.78 -31.51
N LEU A 851 -15.68 15.01 -31.42
CA LEU A 851 -16.31 14.31 -32.54
C LEU A 851 -17.62 15.03 -32.87
N GLY A 852 -17.61 15.77 -33.98
CA GLY A 852 -18.67 16.73 -34.27
C GLY A 852 -18.77 17.78 -33.16
N TYR A 853 -19.93 17.86 -32.52
CA TYR A 853 -20.24 18.87 -31.49
C TYR A 853 -20.03 18.38 -30.05
N LYS A 854 -19.63 17.12 -29.85
CA LYS A 854 -19.45 16.53 -28.51
C LYS A 854 -17.99 16.17 -28.24
N ASN A 855 -17.60 16.18 -26.97
CA ASN A 855 -16.37 15.54 -26.52
C ASN A 855 -16.45 14.04 -26.83
N SER A 856 -15.35 13.45 -27.31
CA SER A 856 -15.33 12.04 -27.72
C SER A 856 -15.65 11.08 -26.56
N PHE A 857 -15.17 11.35 -25.35
CA PHE A 857 -15.47 10.52 -24.19
C PHE A 857 -16.91 10.70 -23.69
N ASP A 858 -17.47 11.90 -23.80
CA ASP A 858 -18.90 12.13 -23.48
C ASP A 858 -19.81 11.33 -24.43
N LEU A 859 -19.47 11.32 -25.72
CA LEU A 859 -20.17 10.53 -26.73
C LEU A 859 -20.07 9.02 -26.43
N PHE A 860 -18.88 8.56 -26.05
CA PHE A 860 -18.63 7.17 -25.67
C PHE A 860 -19.40 6.77 -24.39
N SER A 861 -19.38 7.61 -23.36
CA SER A 861 -20.13 7.42 -22.13
C SER A 861 -21.64 7.40 -22.39
N GLU A 862 -22.15 8.28 -23.25
CA GLU A 862 -23.56 8.29 -23.64
C GLU A 862 -23.96 7.01 -24.38
N TYR A 863 -23.09 6.48 -25.26
CA TYR A 863 -23.33 5.22 -25.95
C TYR A 863 -23.45 4.04 -24.99
N ILE A 864 -22.55 3.96 -24.00
CA ILE A 864 -22.61 2.93 -22.94
C ILE A 864 -23.92 3.04 -22.15
N SER A 865 -24.28 4.24 -21.67
CA SER A 865 -25.50 4.43 -20.88
C SER A 865 -26.76 4.06 -21.67
N LYS A 866 -26.89 4.52 -22.92
CA LYS A 866 -28.05 4.18 -23.77
C LYS A 866 -28.13 2.68 -24.07
N PHE A 867 -26.99 2.02 -24.29
CA PHE A 867 -26.96 0.57 -24.50
C PHE A 867 -27.46 -0.18 -23.26
N ILE A 868 -26.98 0.20 -22.07
CA ILE A 868 -27.35 -0.45 -20.81
C ILE A 868 -28.83 -0.26 -20.50
N ASP A 869 -29.38 0.92 -20.81
CA ASP A 869 -30.81 1.20 -20.67
C ASP A 869 -31.64 0.31 -21.61
N PHE A 870 -31.22 0.23 -22.88
CA PHE A 870 -31.87 -0.54 -23.93
C PHE A 870 -31.82 -2.05 -23.71
N ILE A 871 -30.65 -2.61 -23.41
CA ILE A 871 -30.44 -4.07 -23.37
C ILE A 871 -31.22 -4.73 -22.21
N GLY A 872 -31.46 -3.97 -21.14
CA GLY A 872 -32.27 -4.40 -20.01
C GLY A 872 -31.69 -5.63 -19.32
N LEU A 873 -32.46 -6.73 -19.32
CA LEU A 873 -32.08 -8.01 -18.70
C LEU A 873 -31.58 -9.04 -19.73
N LYS A 874 -31.47 -8.69 -21.01
CA LYS A 874 -31.01 -9.64 -22.04
C LYS A 874 -29.54 -9.99 -21.81
N ALA A 875 -29.20 -11.26 -22.04
CA ALA A 875 -27.83 -11.74 -21.95
C ALA A 875 -26.94 -11.02 -22.97
N HIS A 876 -25.84 -10.39 -22.53
CA HIS A 876 -24.97 -9.64 -23.42
C HIS A 876 -23.47 -9.81 -23.14
N PHE A 877 -22.69 -9.71 -24.23
CA PHE A 877 -21.24 -9.54 -24.21
C PHE A 877 -20.92 -8.20 -24.88
N SER A 878 -20.36 -7.26 -24.13
CA SER A 878 -20.07 -5.92 -24.63
C SER A 878 -18.61 -5.55 -24.38
N PHE A 879 -17.91 -5.15 -25.44
CA PHE A 879 -16.52 -4.70 -25.39
C PHE A 879 -16.43 -3.25 -25.86
N PHE A 880 -16.10 -2.35 -24.93
CA PHE A 880 -15.96 -0.92 -25.14
C PHE A 880 -14.49 -0.53 -24.98
N TRP A 881 -13.94 0.26 -25.91
CA TRP A 881 -12.56 0.72 -25.87
C TRP A 881 -12.47 2.22 -26.17
N SER A 882 -11.77 2.96 -25.31
CA SER A 882 -11.57 4.41 -25.46
C SER A 882 -10.09 4.77 -25.52
N SER A 883 -9.70 5.51 -26.56
CA SER A 883 -8.32 5.97 -26.79
C SER A 883 -8.14 7.48 -26.75
N SER A 884 -9.21 8.26 -26.95
CA SER A 884 -9.09 9.69 -27.31
C SER A 884 -8.36 10.57 -26.29
N TYR A 885 -8.49 10.28 -24.99
CA TYR A 885 -7.97 11.10 -23.91
C TYR A 885 -6.76 10.50 -23.18
N SER A 886 -6.23 9.36 -23.64
CA SER A 886 -5.17 8.64 -22.94
C SER A 886 -3.99 8.21 -23.82
N HIS A 887 -4.19 8.04 -25.13
CA HIS A 887 -3.16 7.52 -26.05
C HIS A 887 -1.90 8.41 -26.14
N ASP A 888 -2.06 9.73 -26.30
CA ASP A 888 -0.92 10.62 -26.64
C ASP A 888 -0.27 11.31 -25.43
N ASN A 889 -0.95 11.39 -24.29
CA ASN A 889 -0.50 12.23 -23.18
C ASN A 889 -0.73 11.58 -21.81
N PHE A 890 0.35 11.55 -21.02
CA PHE A 890 0.39 10.95 -19.69
C PHE A 890 -0.58 11.58 -18.66
N LEU A 891 -0.97 12.85 -18.84
CA LEU A 891 -1.78 13.61 -17.88
C LEU A 891 -3.23 13.78 -18.33
N SER A 892 -3.55 13.62 -19.61
CA SER A 892 -4.90 13.86 -20.13
C SER A 892 -6.01 12.93 -19.58
N PRO A 893 -5.75 11.72 -19.04
CA PRO A 893 -6.78 10.92 -18.37
C PRO A 893 -7.50 11.68 -17.23
N GLN A 894 -6.84 12.64 -16.59
CA GLN A 894 -7.46 13.45 -15.53
C GLN A 894 -8.67 14.28 -16.01
N LEU A 895 -8.75 14.56 -17.32
CA LEU A 895 -9.83 15.35 -17.91
C LEU A 895 -11.15 14.58 -18.01
N ILE A 896 -11.07 13.24 -18.01
CA ILE A 896 -12.23 12.36 -18.15
C ILE A 896 -12.59 11.63 -16.85
N ASP A 897 -11.82 11.81 -15.77
CA ASP A 897 -12.05 11.13 -14.49
C ASP A 897 -13.43 11.43 -13.89
N ASP A 898 -13.88 12.70 -13.98
CA ASP A 898 -15.21 13.09 -13.54
C ASP A 898 -16.29 12.33 -14.31
N LYS A 899 -16.17 12.28 -15.64
CA LYS A 899 -17.16 11.62 -16.49
C LYS A 899 -17.14 10.10 -16.32
N PHE A 900 -15.96 9.51 -16.18
CA PHE A 900 -15.82 8.07 -16.02
C PHE A 900 -16.30 7.60 -14.64
N SER A 901 -15.98 8.35 -13.58
CA SER A 901 -16.50 8.07 -12.24
C SER A 901 -18.02 8.23 -12.16
N GLU A 902 -18.60 9.22 -12.86
CA GLU A 902 -20.04 9.38 -13.03
C GLU A 902 -20.66 8.18 -13.76
N LEU A 903 -20.07 7.76 -14.89
CA LEU A 903 -20.54 6.59 -15.65
C LEU A 903 -20.60 5.34 -14.77
N LEU A 904 -19.52 5.05 -14.02
CA LEU A 904 -19.44 3.88 -13.15
C LEU A 904 -20.43 3.93 -11.98
N SER A 905 -20.65 5.12 -11.40
CA SER A 905 -21.56 5.32 -10.27
C SER A 905 -23.03 5.25 -10.70
N ASN A 906 -23.34 5.68 -11.92
CA ASN A 906 -24.69 5.73 -12.46
C ASN A 906 -25.14 4.42 -13.14
N LEU A 907 -24.28 3.39 -13.16
CA LEU A 907 -24.68 2.06 -13.62
C LEU A 907 -25.86 1.55 -12.76
N PRO A 908 -26.99 1.15 -13.37
CA PRO A 908 -28.16 0.75 -12.61
C PRO A 908 -27.89 -0.54 -11.83
N GLU A 909 -28.48 -0.68 -10.64
CA GLU A 909 -28.16 -1.79 -9.72
C GLU A 909 -28.34 -3.19 -10.36
N ARG A 910 -29.27 -3.31 -11.31
CA ARG A 910 -29.49 -4.54 -12.11
C ARG A 910 -28.22 -5.07 -12.80
N VAL A 911 -27.30 -4.18 -13.18
CA VAL A 911 -26.03 -4.56 -13.81
C VAL A 911 -25.19 -5.38 -12.83
N PHE A 912 -25.08 -4.95 -11.57
CA PHE A 912 -24.25 -5.62 -10.56
C PHE A 912 -24.82 -6.94 -10.03
N GLN A 913 -26.05 -7.30 -10.42
CA GLN A 913 -26.68 -8.56 -10.02
C GLN A 913 -26.23 -9.76 -10.86
N ASN A 914 -25.93 -9.55 -12.15
CA ASN A 914 -25.63 -10.64 -13.09
C ASN A 914 -24.46 -10.33 -14.06
N THR A 915 -23.85 -9.13 -14.01
CA THR A 915 -22.77 -8.76 -14.92
C THR A 915 -21.40 -8.82 -14.27
N PHE A 916 -20.47 -9.50 -14.93
CA PHE A 916 -19.04 -9.33 -14.68
C PHE A 916 -18.56 -8.09 -15.43
N LEU A 917 -18.19 -7.06 -14.67
CA LEU A 917 -17.61 -5.83 -15.21
C LEU A 917 -16.09 -5.91 -15.09
N PHE A 918 -15.41 -5.81 -16.23
CA PHE A 918 -13.97 -5.70 -16.34
C PHE A 918 -13.62 -4.27 -16.74
N VAL A 919 -12.79 -3.61 -15.93
CA VAL A 919 -12.24 -2.29 -16.26
C VAL A 919 -10.74 -2.47 -16.43
N MET A 920 -10.23 -2.26 -17.64
CA MET A 920 -8.86 -2.63 -17.98
C MET A 920 -8.12 -1.61 -18.84
N SER A 921 -6.81 -1.78 -18.91
CA SER A 921 -5.92 -1.13 -19.87
C SER A 921 -5.02 -2.20 -20.52
N ASP A 922 -4.39 -1.85 -21.63
CA ASP A 922 -3.53 -2.70 -22.45
C ASP A 922 -2.04 -2.48 -22.20
N HIS A 923 -1.61 -1.23 -22.02
CA HIS A 923 -0.25 -0.82 -21.70
C HIS A 923 -0.23 0.57 -21.04
N GLY A 924 0.93 1.01 -20.51
CA GLY A 924 1.13 2.41 -20.08
C GLY A 924 1.75 3.30 -21.17
N ILE A 925 2.07 4.56 -20.86
CA ILE A 925 2.62 5.48 -21.87
C ILE A 925 3.94 4.96 -22.47
N ARG A 926 3.99 4.81 -23.81
CA ARG A 926 5.10 4.15 -24.52
C ARG A 926 6.26 5.06 -24.91
N PHE A 927 6.10 6.36 -24.77
CA PHE A 927 7.11 7.34 -25.14
C PHE A 927 7.08 8.56 -24.24
N GLY A 928 8.17 9.34 -24.28
CA GLY A 928 8.30 10.59 -23.54
C GLY A 928 9.22 10.49 -22.33
N SER A 929 9.51 11.63 -21.72
CA SER A 929 10.54 11.75 -20.68
C SER A 929 10.26 10.90 -19.44
N PHE A 930 8.99 10.64 -19.11
CA PHE A 930 8.62 9.72 -18.03
C PHE A 930 8.99 8.27 -18.37
N ARG A 931 8.70 7.78 -19.59
CA ARG A 931 9.03 6.41 -20.05
C ARG A 931 10.52 6.10 -20.01
N ASN A 932 11.37 7.12 -20.12
CA ASN A 932 12.82 6.97 -20.05
C ASN A 932 13.35 6.68 -18.62
N THR A 933 12.51 6.83 -17.59
CA THR A 933 12.85 6.44 -16.22
C THR A 933 12.60 4.96 -15.98
N TYR A 934 13.26 4.36 -14.97
CA TYR A 934 13.01 2.96 -14.63
C TYR A 934 11.56 2.71 -14.21
N GLN A 935 10.97 3.60 -13.40
CA GLN A 935 9.57 3.50 -13.04
C GLN A 935 8.65 3.64 -14.27
N GLY A 936 8.93 4.59 -15.17
CA GLY A 936 8.15 4.75 -16.39
C GLY A 936 8.20 3.52 -17.31
N MET A 937 9.37 2.88 -17.44
CA MET A 937 9.52 1.59 -18.14
C MET A 937 8.68 0.47 -17.49
N MET A 938 8.66 0.40 -16.15
CA MET A 938 7.87 -0.62 -15.44
C MET A 938 6.38 -0.35 -15.58
N GLU A 939 5.95 0.90 -15.41
CA GLU A 939 4.56 1.31 -15.56
C GLU A 939 4.03 1.13 -16.97
N GLU A 940 4.87 1.37 -17.99
CA GLU A 940 4.54 1.10 -19.38
C GLU A 940 4.19 -0.38 -19.62
N ARG A 941 4.85 -1.30 -18.90
CA ARG A 941 4.63 -2.75 -18.98
C ARG A 941 3.51 -3.27 -18.07
N GLN A 942 3.01 -2.44 -17.15
CA GLN A 942 2.05 -2.81 -16.11
C GLN A 942 0.74 -2.00 -16.24
N PRO A 943 -0.15 -2.40 -17.17
CA PRO A 943 -1.52 -1.88 -17.22
C PRO A 943 -2.34 -2.33 -16.00
N PHE A 944 -3.52 -1.75 -15.80
CA PHE A 944 -4.44 -2.21 -14.77
C PHE A 944 -5.46 -3.23 -15.30
N LEU A 945 -5.95 -4.06 -14.39
CA LEU A 945 -7.15 -4.88 -14.56
C LEU A 945 -7.93 -4.90 -13.25
N PHE A 946 -9.14 -4.35 -13.28
CA PHE A 946 -10.13 -4.39 -12.21
C PHE A 946 -11.29 -5.28 -12.60
N ILE A 947 -11.70 -6.14 -11.68
CA ILE A 947 -12.79 -7.10 -11.89
C ILE A 947 -13.86 -6.86 -10.83
N VAL A 948 -15.06 -6.51 -11.27
CA VAL A 948 -16.25 -6.39 -10.43
C VAL A 948 -17.15 -7.60 -10.74
N PRO A 949 -17.07 -8.67 -9.92
CA PRO A 949 -17.96 -9.80 -10.09
C PRO A 949 -19.38 -9.45 -9.61
N PRO A 950 -20.42 -10.18 -10.08
CA PRO A 950 -21.78 -10.01 -9.57
C PRO A 950 -21.86 -10.19 -8.04
N LYS A 951 -22.76 -9.45 -7.38
CA LYS A 951 -22.90 -9.49 -5.90
C LYS A 951 -23.11 -10.91 -5.34
N THR A 952 -23.78 -11.79 -6.09
CA THR A 952 -24.07 -13.18 -5.71
C THR A 952 -22.91 -14.14 -6.00
N PHE A 953 -21.88 -13.72 -6.73
CA PHE A 953 -20.80 -14.61 -7.16
C PHE A 953 -19.96 -15.14 -5.98
N GLN A 954 -19.73 -14.30 -4.97
CA GLN A 954 -18.98 -14.71 -3.77
C GLN A 954 -19.66 -15.86 -3.01
N SER A 955 -21.00 -15.85 -2.92
CA SER A 955 -21.75 -16.89 -2.21
C SER A 955 -21.97 -18.14 -3.07
N THR A 956 -22.21 -17.97 -4.37
CA THR A 956 -22.50 -19.09 -5.29
C THR A 956 -21.23 -19.83 -5.75
N HIS A 957 -20.13 -19.11 -5.94
CA HIS A 957 -18.88 -19.64 -6.51
C HIS A 957 -17.68 -19.28 -5.61
N SER A 958 -17.79 -19.61 -4.33
CA SER A 958 -16.83 -19.21 -3.28
C SER A 958 -15.38 -19.61 -3.56
N ILE A 959 -15.15 -20.74 -4.25
CA ILE A 959 -13.79 -21.23 -4.55
C ILE A 959 -13.16 -20.40 -5.67
N ALA A 960 -13.90 -20.18 -6.75
CA ALA A 960 -13.47 -19.32 -7.85
C ALA A 960 -13.17 -17.90 -7.35
N TYR A 961 -14.04 -17.35 -6.51
CA TYR A 961 -13.84 -16.05 -5.88
C TYR A 961 -12.58 -16.00 -5.00
N LYS A 962 -12.31 -17.06 -4.21
CA LYS A 962 -11.08 -17.16 -3.41
C LYS A 962 -9.82 -17.20 -4.29
N HIS A 963 -9.84 -17.93 -5.40
CA HIS A 963 -8.72 -17.95 -6.35
C HIS A 963 -8.52 -16.60 -7.02
N LEU A 964 -9.59 -15.91 -7.39
CA LEU A 964 -9.54 -14.56 -7.94
C LEU A 964 -8.82 -13.59 -6.97
N LEU A 965 -9.15 -13.66 -5.67
CA LEU A 965 -8.46 -12.88 -4.64
C LEU A 965 -6.98 -13.28 -4.47
N LYS A 966 -6.65 -14.57 -4.56
CA LYS A 966 -5.27 -15.07 -4.50
C LYS A 966 -4.44 -14.59 -5.70
N ASN A 967 -5.06 -14.53 -6.88
CA ASN A 967 -4.43 -14.14 -8.14
C ASN A 967 -4.08 -12.66 -8.23
N ARG A 968 -4.63 -11.80 -7.35
CA ARG A 968 -4.27 -10.38 -7.25
C ARG A 968 -2.77 -10.13 -7.23
N ARG A 969 -2.02 -11.00 -6.55
CA ARG A 969 -0.55 -10.92 -6.39
C ARG A 969 0.19 -12.03 -7.15
N ARG A 970 -0.37 -12.49 -8.26
CA ARG A 970 0.29 -13.45 -9.18
C ARG A 970 0.58 -12.77 -10.52
N LEU A 971 1.55 -13.31 -11.25
CA LEU A 971 1.81 -12.91 -12.64
C LEU A 971 0.61 -13.32 -13.51
N THR A 972 -0.10 -12.34 -14.04
CA THR A 972 -1.29 -12.51 -14.87
C THR A 972 -1.14 -11.76 -16.18
N THR A 973 -1.79 -12.23 -17.25
CA THR A 973 -1.68 -11.63 -18.59
C THR A 973 -3.02 -11.59 -19.32
N HIS A 974 -3.03 -10.96 -20.48
CA HIS A 974 -4.15 -10.91 -21.40
C HIS A 974 -4.69 -12.30 -21.81
N PHE A 975 -3.82 -13.33 -21.86
CA PHE A 975 -4.23 -14.73 -22.11
C PHE A 975 -5.06 -15.30 -20.96
N ASP A 976 -4.74 -14.93 -19.72
CA ASP A 976 -5.46 -15.38 -18.53
C ASP A 976 -6.88 -14.77 -18.50
N LEU A 977 -7.01 -13.53 -18.97
CA LEU A 977 -8.32 -12.88 -19.13
C LEU A 977 -9.17 -13.58 -20.21
N TYR A 978 -8.61 -13.95 -21.36
CA TYR A 978 -9.34 -14.72 -22.39
C TYR A 978 -9.89 -16.04 -21.85
N GLU A 979 -9.06 -16.83 -21.14
CA GLU A 979 -9.51 -18.08 -20.54
C GLU A 979 -10.61 -17.86 -19.48
N THR A 980 -10.55 -16.73 -18.76
CA THR A 980 -11.60 -16.33 -17.80
C THR A 980 -12.91 -15.98 -18.52
N LEU A 981 -12.85 -15.23 -19.63
CA LEU A 981 -14.02 -14.90 -20.44
C LEU A 981 -14.62 -16.16 -21.08
N ARG A 982 -13.77 -17.11 -21.51
CA ARG A 982 -14.23 -18.40 -22.02
C ARG A 982 -14.94 -19.22 -20.94
N ASP A 983 -14.39 -19.26 -19.72
CA ASP A 983 -15.06 -19.93 -18.59
C ASP A 983 -16.44 -19.31 -18.29
N LEU A 984 -16.61 -17.98 -18.43
CA LEU A 984 -17.90 -17.32 -18.23
C LEU A 984 -18.95 -17.69 -19.29
N SER A 985 -18.53 -18.20 -20.45
CA SER A 985 -19.45 -18.70 -21.47
C SER A 985 -20.08 -20.06 -21.11
N ASP A 986 -19.48 -20.80 -20.16
CA ASP A 986 -19.97 -22.10 -19.71
C ASP A 986 -20.11 -22.16 -18.18
N PRO A 987 -21.33 -21.91 -17.65
CA PRO A 987 -21.62 -21.97 -16.22
C PRO A 987 -21.28 -23.32 -15.55
N GLY A 988 -21.24 -24.43 -16.29
CA GLY A 988 -20.90 -25.74 -15.74
C GLY A 988 -19.45 -25.82 -15.25
N VAL A 989 -18.54 -25.08 -15.91
CA VAL A 989 -17.10 -25.17 -15.66
C VAL A 989 -16.68 -24.30 -14.47
N ILE A 990 -17.47 -23.27 -14.12
CA ILE A 990 -17.22 -22.39 -12.98
C ILE A 990 -17.75 -22.93 -11.65
N THR A 991 -18.50 -24.03 -11.66
CA THR A 991 -18.99 -24.68 -10.43
C THR A 991 -17.84 -25.01 -9.47
N ASN A 992 -18.12 -24.98 -8.16
CA ASN A 992 -17.09 -25.25 -7.14
C ASN A 992 -16.41 -26.62 -7.30
N GLU A 993 -17.15 -27.64 -7.74
CA GLU A 993 -16.61 -28.98 -8.02
C GLU A 993 -15.68 -28.98 -9.24
N SER A 994 -16.11 -28.37 -10.34
CA SER A 994 -15.30 -28.24 -11.55
C SER A 994 -14.02 -27.45 -11.29
N ILE A 995 -14.11 -26.32 -10.58
CA ILE A 995 -12.94 -25.48 -10.24
C ILE A 995 -11.96 -26.24 -9.36
N LYS A 996 -12.43 -27.01 -8.38
CA LYS A 996 -11.56 -27.88 -7.56
C LYS A 996 -10.82 -28.88 -8.44
N ARG A 997 -11.53 -29.64 -9.28
CA ARG A 997 -10.92 -30.64 -10.18
C ARG A 997 -9.90 -30.01 -11.13
N ARG A 998 -10.28 -28.95 -11.85
CA ARG A 998 -9.40 -28.24 -12.79
C ARG A 998 -8.18 -27.62 -12.11
N SER A 999 -8.31 -27.18 -10.85
CA SER A 999 -7.17 -26.65 -10.09
C SER A 999 -6.14 -27.74 -9.77
N HIS A 1000 -6.57 -28.99 -9.56
CA HIS A 1000 -5.65 -30.12 -9.40
C HIS A 1000 -4.98 -30.47 -10.71
N GLU A 1001 -5.76 -30.59 -11.79
CA GLU A 1001 -5.25 -30.85 -13.14
C GLU A 1001 -4.19 -29.82 -13.58
N LEU A 1002 -4.38 -28.54 -13.20
CA LEU A 1002 -3.42 -27.47 -13.50
C LEU A 1002 -2.08 -27.62 -12.78
N LEU A 1003 -2.06 -28.19 -11.56
CA LEU A 1003 -0.82 -28.39 -10.81
C LEU A 1003 0.05 -29.49 -11.44
N ASP A 1004 -0.61 -30.52 -11.98
CA ASP A 1004 0.00 -31.67 -12.64
C ASP A 1004 0.32 -31.41 -14.13
N ALA A 1005 -0.17 -30.33 -14.71
CA ALA A 1005 0.06 -29.99 -16.12
C ALA A 1005 1.55 -29.72 -16.42
N ASP A 1006 2.10 -30.50 -17.37
CA ASP A 1006 3.44 -30.32 -17.92
C ASP A 1006 3.40 -30.49 -19.47
N PRO A 1007 3.67 -29.42 -20.26
CA PRO A 1007 3.97 -28.06 -19.83
C PRO A 1007 2.75 -27.34 -19.26
N MET A 1008 2.99 -26.38 -18.36
CA MET A 1008 1.93 -25.50 -17.83
C MET A 1008 1.28 -24.70 -18.98
N PRO A 1009 -0.06 -24.56 -19.00
CA PRO A 1009 -0.75 -23.76 -20.00
C PRO A 1009 -0.32 -22.29 -20.00
N ARG A 1010 -0.22 -21.69 -21.20
CA ARG A 1010 0.06 -20.26 -21.39
C ARG A 1010 -1.02 -19.40 -20.74
N GLY A 1011 -2.29 -19.59 -21.14
CA GLY A 1011 -3.44 -18.95 -20.52
C GLY A 1011 -4.02 -19.80 -19.40
N ILE A 1012 -4.28 -19.21 -18.24
CA ILE A 1012 -4.92 -19.83 -17.08
C ILE A 1012 -6.07 -18.93 -16.63
N SER A 1013 -7.29 -19.48 -16.61
CA SER A 1013 -8.45 -18.78 -16.08
C SER A 1013 -8.21 -18.25 -14.66
N LEU A 1014 -8.60 -17.00 -14.41
CA LEU A 1014 -8.44 -16.32 -13.12
C LEU A 1014 -9.32 -16.92 -12.01
N PHE A 1015 -10.24 -17.83 -12.36
CA PHE A 1015 -10.99 -18.64 -11.39
C PHE A 1015 -10.19 -19.84 -10.87
N LEU A 1016 -9.05 -20.17 -11.46
CA LEU A 1016 -8.10 -21.17 -10.98
C LEU A 1016 -6.96 -20.47 -10.24
N SER A 1017 -6.36 -21.13 -9.25
CA SER A 1017 -5.21 -20.55 -8.53
C SER A 1017 -3.97 -20.56 -9.43
N ILE A 1018 -3.50 -19.40 -9.86
CA ILE A 1018 -2.29 -19.28 -10.69
C ILE A 1018 -1.07 -19.79 -9.90
N PRO A 1019 -0.31 -20.77 -10.42
CA PRO A 1019 0.79 -21.38 -9.68
C PRO A 1019 1.95 -20.41 -9.36
N PRO A 1020 2.57 -20.49 -8.16
CA PRO A 1020 3.70 -19.63 -7.76
C PRO A 1020 4.96 -19.80 -8.62
N LYS A 1021 5.09 -20.94 -9.33
CA LYS A 1021 6.22 -21.27 -10.21
C LYS A 1021 6.13 -20.61 -11.60
N ARG A 1022 5.01 -19.95 -11.92
CA ARG A 1022 4.78 -19.32 -13.23
C ARG A 1022 5.74 -18.15 -13.45
N SER A 1023 6.48 -18.19 -14.56
CA SER A 1023 7.42 -17.14 -14.99
C SER A 1023 6.94 -16.46 -16.28
N CYS A 1024 7.57 -15.34 -16.66
CA CYS A 1024 7.26 -14.63 -17.92
C CYS A 1024 7.26 -15.56 -19.14
N ARG A 1025 8.25 -16.47 -19.24
CA ARG A 1025 8.33 -17.44 -20.34
C ARG A 1025 7.09 -18.34 -20.40
N LEU A 1026 6.66 -18.87 -19.26
CA LEU A 1026 5.47 -19.74 -19.18
C LEU A 1026 4.18 -18.96 -19.43
N ALA A 1027 4.14 -17.68 -19.07
CA ALA A 1027 3.00 -16.79 -19.29
C ALA A 1027 2.92 -16.22 -20.72
N GLY A 1028 3.86 -16.58 -21.62
CA GLY A 1028 3.90 -16.07 -22.99
C GLY A 1028 4.40 -14.63 -23.11
N ILE A 1029 5.17 -14.13 -22.15
CA ILE A 1029 5.74 -12.79 -22.14
C ILE A 1029 7.19 -12.86 -22.64
N SER A 1030 7.51 -12.11 -23.70
CA SER A 1030 8.91 -11.96 -24.16
C SER A 1030 9.78 -11.35 -23.04
N PRO A 1031 11.07 -11.74 -22.92
CA PRO A 1031 12.01 -11.11 -21.99
C PRO A 1031 12.02 -9.58 -22.07
N HIS A 1032 11.80 -9.01 -23.25
CA HIS A 1032 11.71 -7.56 -23.45
C HIS A 1032 10.60 -6.90 -22.63
N TRP A 1033 9.46 -7.58 -22.45
CA TRP A 1033 8.27 -7.07 -21.76
C TRP A 1033 8.09 -7.58 -20.34
N CYS A 1034 9.01 -8.43 -19.88
CA CYS A 1034 8.93 -9.05 -18.55
C CYS A 1034 9.25 -8.05 -17.43
N THR A 1035 8.50 -8.11 -16.33
CA THR A 1035 8.69 -7.26 -15.13
C THR A 1035 9.08 -8.06 -13.88
N CYS A 1036 9.31 -9.36 -14.03
CA CYS A 1036 9.52 -10.32 -12.94
C CYS A 1036 10.95 -10.40 -12.37
N HIS A 1037 11.90 -9.61 -12.88
CA HIS A 1037 13.33 -9.78 -12.59
C HIS A 1037 13.97 -8.49 -12.06
N GLY A 1038 14.91 -8.67 -11.12
CA GLY A 1038 15.76 -7.59 -10.62
C GLY A 1038 16.68 -7.06 -11.71
N LYS A 1039 16.80 -5.74 -11.76
CA LYS A 1039 17.66 -5.01 -12.72
C LYS A 1039 19.07 -4.91 -12.14
N GLN A 1040 20.07 -5.43 -12.85
CA GLN A 1040 21.47 -5.10 -12.59
C GLN A 1040 22.01 -4.26 -13.75
N GLU A 1041 22.54 -3.09 -13.45
CA GLU A 1041 23.07 -2.18 -14.46
C GLU A 1041 24.44 -2.65 -14.95
N LEU A 1042 24.67 -2.55 -16.27
CA LEU A 1042 25.94 -2.82 -16.93
C LEU A 1042 26.53 -1.52 -17.46
N ALA A 1043 27.85 -1.36 -17.32
CA ALA A 1043 28.56 -0.24 -17.91
C ALA A 1043 28.46 -0.27 -19.44
N ALA A 1044 28.31 0.91 -20.06
CA ALA A 1044 28.29 1.02 -21.53
C ALA A 1044 29.59 0.52 -22.20
N THR A 1045 30.70 0.51 -21.46
CA THR A 1045 32.01 0.00 -21.88
C THR A 1045 32.11 -1.53 -21.85
N ASP A 1046 31.12 -2.24 -21.30
CA ASP A 1046 31.12 -3.70 -21.31
C ASP A 1046 31.13 -4.22 -22.76
N PRO A 1047 32.07 -5.12 -23.12
CA PRO A 1047 32.16 -5.64 -24.49
C PRO A 1047 30.88 -6.30 -24.98
N ARG A 1048 30.09 -6.92 -24.09
CA ARG A 1048 28.81 -7.54 -24.43
C ARG A 1048 27.78 -6.48 -24.82
N VAL A 1049 27.76 -5.35 -24.10
CA VAL A 1049 26.84 -4.23 -24.36
C VAL A 1049 27.14 -3.59 -25.72
N SER A 1050 28.43 -3.36 -26.02
CA SER A 1050 28.85 -2.82 -27.32
C SER A 1050 28.49 -3.75 -28.49
N LYS A 1051 28.67 -5.07 -28.32
CA LYS A 1051 28.23 -6.07 -29.32
C LYS A 1051 26.71 -6.09 -29.50
N CYS A 1052 25.94 -6.02 -28.42
CA CYS A 1052 24.48 -5.95 -28.47
C CYS A 1052 24.01 -4.68 -29.18
N ALA A 1053 24.60 -3.52 -28.87
CA ALA A 1053 24.29 -2.26 -29.55
C ALA A 1053 24.60 -2.33 -31.06
N GLY A 1054 25.72 -2.96 -31.44
CA GLY A 1054 26.06 -3.22 -32.84
C GLY A 1054 25.04 -4.09 -33.56
N LEU A 1055 24.57 -5.17 -32.93
CA LEU A 1055 23.49 -6.01 -33.48
C LEU A 1055 22.20 -5.21 -33.66
N ILE A 1056 21.78 -4.44 -32.65
CA ILE A 1056 20.55 -3.64 -32.71
C ILE A 1056 20.61 -2.64 -33.89
N VAL A 1057 21.72 -1.91 -34.05
CA VAL A 1057 21.89 -0.98 -35.17
C VAL A 1057 21.94 -1.71 -36.52
N SER A 1058 22.52 -2.92 -36.56
CA SER A 1058 22.51 -3.74 -37.77
C SER A 1058 21.08 -4.16 -38.15
N GLU A 1059 20.27 -4.61 -37.20
CA GLU A 1059 18.87 -5.00 -37.41
C GLU A 1059 18.01 -3.80 -37.84
N LEU A 1060 18.20 -2.65 -37.20
CA LEU A 1060 17.56 -1.40 -37.62
C LEU A 1060 17.88 -1.07 -39.09
N ASN A 1061 19.15 -1.19 -39.48
CA ASN A 1061 19.55 -0.94 -40.86
C ASN A 1061 19.06 -2.00 -41.84
N GLN A 1062 18.90 -3.27 -41.44
CA GLN A 1062 18.25 -4.27 -42.30
C GLN A 1062 16.82 -3.84 -42.65
N ILE A 1063 16.07 -3.32 -41.67
CA ILE A 1063 14.71 -2.80 -41.88
C ILE A 1063 14.76 -1.54 -42.75
N VAL A 1064 15.55 -0.54 -42.35
CA VAL A 1064 15.59 0.77 -43.01
C VAL A 1064 16.10 0.68 -44.46
N ASN A 1065 17.05 -0.20 -44.76
CA ASN A 1065 17.60 -0.36 -46.11
C ASN A 1065 16.62 -0.97 -47.11
N THR A 1066 15.52 -1.58 -46.67
CA THR A 1066 14.44 -1.99 -47.58
C THR A 1066 13.72 -0.79 -48.21
N PHE A 1067 13.89 0.41 -47.65
CA PHE A 1067 13.29 1.65 -48.14
C PHE A 1067 14.37 2.68 -48.55
N PRO A 1068 14.62 2.88 -49.86
CA PRO A 1068 15.68 3.77 -50.35
C PRO A 1068 15.58 5.23 -49.87
N GLN A 1069 14.36 5.66 -49.52
CA GLN A 1069 14.01 7.00 -49.02
C GLN A 1069 14.62 7.29 -47.63
N CYS A 1070 14.97 6.26 -46.88
CA CYS A 1070 15.48 6.37 -45.52
C CYS A 1070 17.02 6.35 -45.48
N GLU A 1071 17.59 7.12 -44.57
CA GLU A 1071 19.03 7.20 -44.31
C GLU A 1071 19.47 6.07 -43.36
N PRO A 1072 20.60 5.40 -43.64
CA PRO A 1072 21.18 4.43 -42.72
C PRO A 1072 21.49 5.04 -41.36
N LEU A 1073 21.22 4.28 -40.30
CA LEU A 1073 21.43 4.69 -38.92
C LEU A 1073 22.82 4.27 -38.42
N SER A 1074 23.46 5.14 -37.64
CA SER A 1074 24.71 4.89 -36.94
C SER A 1074 24.52 5.07 -35.44
N LEU A 1075 25.26 4.31 -34.62
CA LEU A 1075 25.23 4.45 -33.17
C LEU A 1075 25.77 5.83 -32.78
N ASN A 1076 24.99 6.61 -32.04
CA ASN A 1076 25.45 7.88 -31.45
C ASN A 1076 26.00 7.66 -30.04
N MET A 1077 25.19 7.05 -29.17
CA MET A 1077 25.57 6.75 -27.79
C MET A 1077 24.72 5.61 -27.20
N ILE A 1078 25.22 4.98 -26.14
CA ILE A 1078 24.47 4.02 -25.33
C ILE A 1078 24.06 4.73 -24.04
N SER A 1079 22.76 4.88 -23.83
CA SER A 1079 22.18 5.61 -22.70
C SER A 1079 22.21 4.78 -21.41
N SER A 1080 21.87 3.48 -21.50
CA SER A 1080 21.98 2.54 -20.37
C SER A 1080 21.93 1.10 -20.88
N ALA A 1081 22.43 0.15 -20.08
CA ALA A 1081 22.32 -1.28 -20.37
C ALA A 1081 22.10 -2.08 -19.09
N ASN A 1082 21.28 -3.12 -19.16
CA ASN A 1082 20.87 -3.88 -17.98
C ASN A 1082 20.86 -5.37 -18.26
N ILE A 1083 21.30 -6.15 -17.28
CA ILE A 1083 21.24 -7.61 -17.28
C ILE A 1083 20.10 -8.07 -16.37
N PHE A 1084 19.32 -9.02 -16.85
CA PHE A 1084 18.31 -9.71 -16.05
C PHE A 1084 18.84 -11.09 -15.65
N SER A 1085 19.00 -11.34 -14.35
CA SER A 1085 19.43 -12.66 -13.88
C SER A 1085 18.27 -13.66 -13.98
N THR A 1086 18.50 -14.72 -14.74
CA THR A 1086 17.60 -15.89 -14.89
C THR A 1086 17.79 -16.91 -13.76
N GLU A 1087 18.40 -16.53 -12.63
CA GLU A 1087 18.66 -17.44 -11.51
C GLU A 1087 17.39 -17.72 -10.70
N ILE A 1088 16.51 -18.56 -11.26
CA ILE A 1088 15.54 -19.32 -10.48
C ILE A 1088 16.35 -20.43 -9.79
N LYS A 1089 16.69 -20.22 -8.51
CA LYS A 1089 17.16 -21.30 -7.64
C LYS A 1089 16.03 -22.34 -7.54
N GLY A 1090 16.06 -23.41 -8.34
CA GLY A 1090 15.10 -24.50 -8.15
C GLY A 1090 14.88 -25.54 -9.25
N THR A 1091 15.41 -25.41 -10.47
CA THR A 1091 15.21 -26.47 -11.49
C THR A 1091 16.49 -26.81 -12.25
N GLU A 1092 17.10 -27.93 -11.88
CA GLU A 1092 18.33 -28.53 -12.43
C GLU A 1092 18.25 -29.01 -13.91
N LYS A 1093 17.36 -28.47 -14.75
CA LYS A 1093 17.15 -29.00 -16.12
C LYS A 1093 17.41 -28.09 -17.31
N ASP A 1094 17.70 -26.79 -17.15
CA ASP A 1094 18.05 -25.94 -18.30
C ASP A 1094 19.58 -25.81 -18.44
N LYS A 1095 20.18 -26.72 -19.23
CA LYS A 1095 21.60 -26.75 -19.62
C LYS A 1095 22.04 -25.59 -20.54
N ASN A 1096 21.17 -24.63 -20.84
CA ASN A 1096 21.50 -23.44 -21.63
C ASN A 1096 21.56 -22.21 -20.73
N LYS A 1097 22.73 -21.92 -20.15
CA LYS A 1097 22.98 -20.62 -19.54
C LYS A 1097 23.08 -19.59 -20.67
N PHE A 1098 22.05 -18.80 -20.86
CA PHE A 1098 22.08 -17.58 -21.66
C PHE A 1098 21.74 -16.40 -20.75
N VAL A 1099 22.06 -15.20 -21.20
CA VAL A 1099 21.83 -13.96 -20.49
C VAL A 1099 21.07 -13.00 -21.39
N ASP A 1100 20.00 -12.41 -20.89
CA ASP A 1100 19.25 -11.38 -21.63
C ASP A 1100 19.73 -9.98 -21.18
N ILE A 1101 20.26 -9.21 -22.13
CA ILE A 1101 20.78 -7.84 -21.92
C ILE A 1101 19.85 -6.87 -22.64
N THR A 1102 19.27 -5.93 -21.89
CA THR A 1102 18.48 -4.83 -22.46
C THR A 1102 19.35 -3.60 -22.61
N VAL A 1103 19.41 -3.06 -23.82
CA VAL A 1103 20.23 -1.90 -24.18
C VAL A 1103 19.30 -0.77 -24.61
N HIS A 1104 19.51 0.41 -24.01
CA HIS A 1104 18.93 1.66 -24.46
C HIS A 1104 20.02 2.47 -25.17
N LEU A 1105 19.83 2.77 -26.45
CA LEU A 1105 20.80 3.48 -27.29
C LEU A 1105 20.15 4.61 -28.08
N GLN A 1106 20.97 5.54 -28.55
CA GLN A 1106 20.57 6.61 -29.44
C GLN A 1106 21.31 6.49 -30.78
N THR A 1107 20.63 6.75 -31.90
CA THR A 1107 21.23 6.73 -33.24
C THR A 1107 21.28 8.12 -33.91
N LYS A 1108 22.11 8.23 -34.95
CA LYS A 1108 22.15 9.36 -35.90
C LYS A 1108 21.97 8.84 -37.34
N PRO A 1109 21.28 9.60 -38.21
CA PRO A 1109 20.62 10.89 -37.96
C PRO A 1109 19.29 10.76 -37.18
N GLY A 1110 18.71 11.90 -36.77
CA GLY A 1110 17.38 11.95 -36.13
C GLY A 1110 17.34 11.82 -34.60
N LEU A 1111 18.47 11.51 -33.95
CA LEU A 1111 18.59 11.35 -32.49
C LEU A 1111 17.53 10.39 -31.93
N GLY A 1112 17.36 9.27 -32.64
CA GLY A 1112 16.37 8.28 -32.27
C GLY A 1112 16.77 7.46 -31.06
N GLU A 1113 15.89 7.40 -30.06
CA GLU A 1113 16.10 6.61 -28.84
C GLU A 1113 15.41 5.25 -28.97
N PHE A 1114 16.20 4.19 -28.81
CA PHE A 1114 15.77 2.80 -29.02
C PHE A 1114 16.10 1.91 -27.83
N GLU A 1115 15.16 1.05 -27.45
CA GLU A 1115 15.31 0.05 -26.39
C GLU A 1115 15.10 -1.36 -26.98
N ALA A 1116 16.03 -2.27 -26.73
CA ALA A 1116 15.93 -3.64 -27.24
C ALA A 1116 16.61 -4.64 -26.30
N THR A 1117 16.10 -5.88 -26.27
CA THR A 1117 16.63 -6.95 -25.43
C THR A 1117 17.26 -8.06 -26.28
N VAL A 1118 18.57 -8.26 -26.09
CA VAL A 1118 19.40 -9.23 -26.81
C VAL A 1118 19.76 -10.39 -25.89
N ARG A 1119 19.51 -11.60 -26.35
CA ARG A 1119 19.97 -12.83 -25.72
C ARG A 1119 21.41 -13.12 -26.12
N VAL A 1120 22.27 -13.29 -25.13
CA VAL A 1120 23.66 -13.67 -25.26
C VAL A 1120 23.81 -15.10 -24.76
N SER A 1121 24.04 -16.03 -25.68
CA SER A 1121 24.31 -17.43 -25.35
C SER A 1121 25.75 -17.63 -24.88
N ASN A 1122 26.03 -18.74 -24.20
CA ASN A 1122 27.38 -19.10 -23.75
C ASN A 1122 28.42 -19.20 -24.87
N ASP A 1123 28.01 -19.55 -26.09
CA ASP A 1123 28.87 -19.61 -27.28
C ASP A 1123 29.16 -18.22 -27.89
N GLY A 1124 28.62 -17.17 -27.30
CA GLY A 1124 28.74 -15.79 -27.78
C GLY A 1124 27.77 -15.44 -28.91
N SER A 1125 26.86 -16.34 -29.29
CA SER A 1125 25.79 -16.02 -30.24
C SER A 1125 24.81 -15.00 -29.64
N LEU A 1126 24.37 -14.08 -30.50
CA LEU A 1126 23.48 -12.98 -30.13
C LEU A 1126 22.16 -13.15 -30.89
N ASN A 1127 21.04 -13.07 -30.18
CA ASN A 1127 19.72 -13.14 -30.80
C ASN A 1127 18.76 -12.11 -30.19
N MET A 1128 17.93 -11.49 -31.03
CA MET A 1128 16.87 -10.59 -30.58
C MET A 1128 15.75 -11.38 -29.92
N THR A 1129 15.29 -10.95 -28.73
CA THR A 1129 14.21 -11.65 -27.99
C THR A 1129 12.83 -11.02 -28.15
N GLY A 1130 12.76 -9.85 -28.78
CA GLY A 1130 11.56 -9.06 -28.99
C GLY A 1130 11.78 -7.98 -30.05
N THR A 1131 10.81 -7.08 -30.16
CA THR A 1131 10.84 -5.92 -31.06
C THR A 1131 11.79 -4.83 -30.54
N ILE A 1132 12.21 -3.92 -31.43
CA ILE A 1132 13.02 -2.76 -31.07
C ILE A 1132 12.08 -1.61 -30.77
N SER A 1133 12.01 -1.17 -29.52
CA SER A 1133 11.10 -0.13 -29.08
C SER A 1133 11.67 1.27 -29.38
N ARG A 1134 10.89 2.14 -30.01
CA ARG A 1134 11.20 3.57 -30.19
C ARG A 1134 10.60 4.37 -29.03
N VAL A 1135 11.44 4.91 -28.14
CA VAL A 1135 10.98 5.51 -26.86
C VAL A 1135 10.81 7.05 -26.90
N ASN A 1136 11.25 7.70 -27.98
CA ASN A 1136 11.01 9.13 -28.22
C ASN A 1136 10.21 9.38 -29.52
N LEU A 1137 9.44 10.46 -29.52
CA LEU A 1137 8.64 10.87 -30.68
C LEU A 1137 9.54 11.16 -31.89
N TYR A 1138 9.18 10.62 -33.06
CA TYR A 1138 9.90 10.84 -34.32
C TYR A 1138 9.30 11.98 -35.17
N GLY A 1139 8.07 12.42 -34.89
CA GLY A 1139 7.44 13.56 -35.56
C GLY A 1139 7.50 13.46 -37.09
N ASN A 1140 8.05 14.48 -37.75
CA ASN A 1140 8.13 14.55 -39.21
C ASN A 1140 9.38 13.86 -39.80
N GLN A 1141 10.18 13.12 -38.99
CA GLN A 1141 11.42 12.50 -39.47
C GLN A 1141 11.20 11.38 -40.51
N SER A 1142 10.02 10.74 -40.48
CA SER A 1142 9.70 9.56 -41.29
C SER A 1142 8.57 9.80 -42.30
N VAL A 1143 8.35 11.06 -42.73
CA VAL A 1143 7.22 11.46 -43.61
C VAL A 1143 7.28 10.81 -45.00
N CYS A 1144 8.47 10.46 -45.49
CA CYS A 1144 8.71 9.86 -46.80
C CYS A 1144 8.33 8.37 -46.91
N VAL A 1145 7.95 7.73 -45.82
CA VAL A 1145 7.52 6.33 -45.78
C VAL A 1145 6.11 6.29 -45.24
N ASP A 1146 5.25 5.45 -45.81
CA ASP A 1146 3.88 5.24 -45.32
C ASP A 1146 3.69 3.96 -44.48
N ASP A 1147 4.69 3.07 -44.49
CA ASP A 1147 4.74 1.82 -43.73
C ASP A 1147 5.02 2.08 -42.23
N TYR A 1148 4.11 1.64 -41.35
CA TYR A 1148 4.25 1.82 -39.89
C TYR A 1148 5.48 1.12 -39.30
N ALA A 1149 5.76 -0.12 -39.75
CA ALA A 1149 6.86 -0.91 -39.21
C ALA A 1149 8.20 -0.22 -39.47
N VAL A 1150 8.29 0.57 -40.55
CA VAL A 1150 9.49 1.33 -40.90
C VAL A 1150 9.44 2.79 -40.42
N LYS A 1151 8.26 3.40 -40.30
CA LYS A 1151 8.10 4.78 -39.79
C LYS A 1151 8.78 5.00 -38.43
N LEU A 1152 8.76 4.00 -37.55
CA LEU A 1152 9.41 4.06 -36.24
C LEU A 1152 10.94 4.24 -36.32
N TYR A 1153 11.56 3.77 -37.41
CA TYR A 1153 13.01 3.69 -37.56
C TYR A 1153 13.56 4.64 -38.64
N CYS A 1154 12.75 5.01 -39.63
CA CYS A 1154 13.18 5.78 -40.78
C CYS A 1154 13.50 7.24 -40.45
N TYR A 1155 14.62 7.72 -40.98
CA TYR A 1155 14.93 9.14 -41.12
C TYR A 1155 15.03 9.49 -42.61
N CYS A 1156 14.21 10.40 -43.11
CA CYS A 1156 14.13 10.71 -44.54
C CYS A 1156 15.37 11.45 -45.06
N LYS A 1157 15.92 10.99 -46.20
CA LYS A 1157 17.14 11.57 -46.83
C LYS A 1157 16.99 13.03 -47.27
N ARG A 1158 15.78 13.45 -47.66
CA ARG A 1158 15.39 14.83 -47.97
C ARG A 1158 13.91 15.02 -47.60
N PHE A 1159 13.59 16.11 -46.90
CA PHE A 1159 12.22 16.63 -46.89
C PHE A 1159 11.93 17.09 -48.32
N MET A 1160 11.06 16.39 -49.04
CA MET A 1160 10.47 16.96 -50.26
C MET A 1160 9.34 17.91 -49.87
#